data_AF-A0A3E0EAB1-F1
#
_entry.id   AF-A0A3E0EAB1-F1
#
_cell.length_a   1.000
_cell.length_b   1.000
_cell.length_c   1.000
_cell.angle_alpha   90.00
_cell.angle_beta   90.00
_cell.angle_gamma   90.00
#
_symmetry.space_group_name_H-M   'P 1'
#
loop_
_entity.id
_entity.type
_entity.pdbx_description
1 polymer ?
#
loop_
_entity_poly.entity_id
_entity_poly.type
_entity_poly.pdbx_seq_one_letter_code
_entity_poly.pdbx_strand_id
1 'polypeptide(L)'
;MKRKHQFAVGKIVILFLYILIGIISPVKSSSRQFQKNKTHLASSNASSPRLIGDSEICMVLGNTIGIYSAGGNPEDVYEWKITNSKGEEIYNRSGGEQFETIKVLFTEIGEYTVFLKIRRGTESNFYQDLMNVKVQRGPKLALLPDYLLCGENPVVLTALDPSTPNIGNYTITWKDVNGNALGTGNNITASIAGFYLVEMYLKNPGGSQTCTINGSTFVGPALDFQITKSASKICDGGSIKISTDTPLSGEWYIRKMPSGENVSLGNAYGIDLSTMELDGHGFYEVSFSVPSIDFPDCPSLRKTEFEIVPAPQFEIQILKHPDACFIDDGSFQVKANSNLTSISIPELNFYQKNISKGQIITFKDLKAKVYLVNIEGSGCNTSQLVEMKSENLSDQSAADKLNLTISQVNETCVVNGVIPGKVSLEFGESIANGKYNILSSNRGTVKSGAIPVNGKFEVELNSGNYLIEIIIDGCTYPTESITILDQPQINVSIPSNIIICESFLLIPETADQLLFTLTAPSGKVESSKTGEGFTLTEKGNYSLLAEPIDANSSLCAKKLNFETTLLSPFSYTPVLLEEKCFDPIRYRAELEGISIDKVNLRWLDSNGVIVGRSREFYPPSIGHFSLVISPIGSGFCPVEPVGFEVVTPITTVPMDLDLGKTCSDPEAVIISLSTNLDEVVQTEWIFYDESNNRQEKVAFDDHFDIQINTSGTYEVVAYNKLGCEIGRNFTFVEVSPQYTVRDLEDTYPVCSRKNTISPIDPGEFAKYAWYFADQLVSTQRLFKPDKIGDYQLVVTTEDGCELEDSFRTYVVCNYQLVYPNAMVLGNPEKDFRVLMSEGITEAELFVLNRQGELIYHSYSDDIPVETPILKWDGKFNGSYVPSGGYVIVLMLRNPLYGIEEKQTSSLLVLM
;
A
#
# COMPACT_ATOMS: atom_id res chain seq x y z
N MET A 1 0.53 3.64 -65.48
CA MET A 1 -0.75 3.88 -66.21
C MET A 1 -1.72 4.53 -65.21
N LYS A 2 -2.42 5.66 -65.44
CA LYS A 2 -3.49 5.97 -66.43
C LYS A 2 -4.61 4.92 -66.36
N ARG A 3 -5.89 5.18 -66.03
CA ARG A 3 -6.74 6.40 -65.80
C ARG A 3 -7.69 6.12 -64.59
N LYS A 4 -8.13 7.08 -63.75
CA LYS A 4 -9.13 8.18 -63.91
C LYS A 4 -10.55 7.70 -64.32
N HIS A 5 -11.70 8.17 -63.81
CA HIS A 5 -12.10 9.12 -62.72
C HIS A 5 -13.49 8.62 -62.16
N GLN A 6 -14.41 9.28 -61.42
CA GLN A 6 -14.82 10.67 -61.01
C GLN A 6 -15.59 10.53 -59.65
N PHE A 7 -15.57 11.41 -58.63
CA PHE A 7 -16.12 12.78 -58.45
C PHE A 7 -17.68 12.88 -58.48
N ALA A 8 -18.40 13.65 -57.62
CA ALA A 8 -18.02 14.54 -56.49
C ALA A 8 -19.24 15.01 -55.63
N VAL A 9 -19.01 16.01 -54.74
CA VAL A 9 -19.96 16.93 -54.03
C VAL A 9 -20.47 16.41 -52.66
N GLY A 10 -20.54 17.22 -51.58
CA GLY A 10 -20.39 18.69 -51.44
C GLY A 10 -19.53 19.17 -50.26
N LYS A 11 -19.45 20.49 -50.06
CA LYS A 11 -18.51 21.19 -49.14
C LYS A 11 -19.20 22.20 -48.21
N ILE A 12 -18.72 22.23 -46.96
CA ILE A 12 -18.29 23.40 -46.15
C ILE A 12 -19.10 24.70 -46.25
N VAL A 13 -19.80 25.02 -45.15
CA VAL A 13 -20.37 26.32 -44.75
C VAL A 13 -20.39 26.33 -43.20
N ILE A 14 -19.82 27.26 -42.43
CA ILE A 14 -18.98 28.43 -42.78
C ILE A 14 -17.90 28.75 -41.68
N LEU A 15 -17.93 29.92 -41.02
CA LEU A 15 -17.03 30.41 -39.95
C LEU A 15 -17.35 29.79 -38.56
N PHE A 16 -16.46 29.69 -37.56
CA PHE A 16 -15.27 30.49 -37.18
C PHE A 16 -15.60 31.83 -36.47
N LEU A 17 -16.28 31.74 -35.31
CA LEU A 17 -16.36 32.79 -34.29
C LEU A 17 -16.36 32.13 -32.89
N TYR A 18 -16.12 32.91 -31.82
CA TYR A 18 -16.04 32.47 -30.41
C TYR A 18 -14.84 31.59 -30.02
N ILE A 19 -13.68 32.25 -29.92
CA ILE A 19 -12.70 32.01 -28.85
C ILE A 19 -12.59 33.33 -28.04
N LEU A 20 -12.25 33.24 -26.75
CA LEU A 20 -12.00 34.35 -25.80
C LEU A 20 -13.24 35.15 -25.32
N ILE A 21 -13.89 34.60 -24.27
CA ILE A 21 -14.36 35.20 -22.99
C ILE A 21 -15.19 34.09 -22.30
N GLY A 22 -15.03 33.73 -21.03
CA GLY A 22 -13.96 34.08 -20.08
C GLY A 22 -14.28 33.64 -18.64
N ILE A 23 -13.54 32.64 -18.12
CA ILE A 23 -13.20 32.38 -16.70
C ILE A 23 -14.36 32.11 -15.70
N ILE A 24 -14.07 31.28 -14.69
CA ILE A 24 -14.94 30.84 -13.55
C ILE A 24 -16.03 29.82 -13.91
N SER A 25 -15.67 28.54 -13.75
CA SER A 25 -16.57 27.47 -13.30
C SER A 25 -15.91 26.79 -12.10
N PRO A 26 -16.64 26.40 -11.03
CA PRO A 26 -16.03 25.80 -9.85
C PRO A 26 -15.46 24.42 -10.15
N VAL A 27 -14.27 24.14 -9.61
CA VAL A 27 -13.72 22.79 -9.57
C VAL A 27 -14.60 21.96 -8.63
N LYS A 28 -15.46 21.12 -9.20
CA LYS A 28 -16.02 19.99 -8.43
C LYS A 28 -14.86 19.10 -8.03
N SER A 29 -14.68 18.91 -6.73
CA SER A 29 -13.75 17.90 -6.21
C SER A 29 -14.12 16.53 -6.79
N SER A 30 -13.11 15.79 -7.23
CA SER A 30 -13.28 14.40 -7.67
C SER A 30 -13.42 13.52 -6.42
N SER A 31 -14.59 13.54 -5.79
CA SER A 31 -14.95 12.48 -4.85
C SER A 31 -14.91 11.16 -5.62
N ARG A 32 -13.98 10.28 -5.24
CA ARG A 32 -13.91 8.92 -5.77
C ARG A 32 -15.16 8.19 -5.31
N GLN A 33 -16.20 8.16 -6.14
CA GLN A 33 -17.30 7.24 -5.96
C GLN A 33 -16.74 5.82 -6.07
N PHE A 34 -16.55 5.16 -4.91
CA PHE A 34 -16.37 3.72 -4.87
C PHE A 34 -17.62 3.10 -5.50
N GLN A 35 -17.48 2.53 -6.69
CA GLN A 35 -18.55 1.77 -7.30
C GLN A 35 -18.79 0.54 -6.41
N LYS A 36 -19.96 0.48 -5.74
CA LYS A 36 -20.39 -0.59 -4.83
C LYS A 36 -20.66 -1.89 -5.63
N ASN A 37 -19.60 -2.43 -6.26
CA ASN A 37 -19.57 -3.74 -6.90
C ASN A 37 -19.61 -4.83 -5.82
N LYS A 38 -20.77 -4.99 -5.16
CA LYS A 38 -21.12 -6.26 -4.50
C LYS A 38 -21.36 -7.32 -5.59
N THR A 39 -20.28 -7.73 -6.28
CA THR A 39 -20.28 -8.99 -7.01
C THR A 39 -20.54 -10.08 -5.98
N HIS A 40 -21.63 -10.83 -6.12
CA HIS A 40 -21.84 -12.05 -5.35
C HIS A 40 -20.68 -13.00 -5.64
N LEU A 41 -19.69 -13.02 -4.74
CA LEU A 41 -18.76 -14.13 -4.62
C LEU A 41 -19.60 -15.39 -4.40
N ALA A 42 -19.31 -16.43 -5.16
CA ALA A 42 -20.07 -17.68 -5.11
C ALA A 42 -20.04 -18.23 -3.69
N SER A 43 -21.17 -18.78 -3.24
CA SER A 43 -21.39 -19.29 -1.88
C SER A 43 -20.17 -20.01 -1.32
N SER A 44 -19.54 -19.43 -0.31
CA SER A 44 -18.67 -20.18 0.60
C SER A 44 -19.48 -21.33 1.19
N ASN A 45 -18.90 -22.53 1.21
CA ASN A 45 -19.57 -23.67 1.83
C ASN A 45 -19.69 -23.39 3.34
N ALA A 46 -20.92 -23.22 3.83
CA ALA A 46 -21.20 -23.03 5.24
C ALA A 46 -20.49 -24.11 6.07
N SER A 47 -19.53 -23.68 6.89
CA SER A 47 -18.77 -24.57 7.74
C SER A 47 -19.47 -24.71 9.08
N SER A 48 -19.43 -25.90 9.68
CA SER A 48 -19.95 -26.07 11.05
C SER A 48 -19.11 -25.21 12.00
N PRO A 49 -19.70 -24.29 12.79
CA PRO A 49 -18.94 -23.44 13.68
C PRO A 49 -18.12 -24.26 14.68
N ARG A 50 -16.89 -23.81 14.92
CA ARG A 50 -15.91 -24.45 15.82
C ARG A 50 -14.72 -23.52 16.07
N LEU A 51 -14.23 -23.47 17.30
CA LEU A 51 -12.96 -22.79 17.60
C LEU A 51 -11.76 -23.60 17.09
N ILE A 52 -10.98 -22.98 16.20
CA ILE A 52 -9.74 -23.51 15.62
C ILE A 52 -8.61 -22.51 15.89
N GLY A 53 -7.44 -22.99 16.35
CA GLY A 53 -6.27 -22.16 16.62
C GLY A 53 -5.20 -22.93 17.40
N ASP A 54 -4.09 -22.26 17.72
CA ASP A 54 -2.98 -22.85 18.47
C ASP A 54 -3.22 -22.82 19.98
N SER A 55 -3.22 -23.99 20.62
CA SER A 55 -3.35 -24.13 22.09
C SER A 55 -2.04 -23.91 22.86
N GLU A 56 -0.89 -23.88 22.18
CA GLU A 56 0.40 -23.49 22.76
C GLU A 56 1.08 -22.45 21.86
N ILE A 57 1.45 -21.30 22.44
CA ILE A 57 2.06 -20.18 21.72
C ILE A 57 3.34 -19.76 22.44
N CYS A 58 4.39 -19.46 21.69
CA CYS A 58 5.68 -19.09 22.23
C CYS A 58 5.93 -17.57 22.09
N MET A 59 6.29 -16.93 23.20
CA MET A 59 6.60 -15.51 23.28
C MET A 59 8.11 -15.25 23.15
N VAL A 60 8.51 -14.58 22.08
CA VAL A 60 9.92 -14.49 21.66
C VAL A 60 10.53 -13.11 21.91
N LEU A 61 9.84 -12.04 21.50
CA LEU A 61 10.32 -10.64 21.60
C LEU A 61 9.54 -9.83 22.65
N GLY A 62 9.07 -10.48 23.72
CA GLY A 62 8.21 -9.86 24.74
C GLY A 62 6.74 -9.73 24.34
N ASN A 63 6.39 -10.11 23.11
CA ASN A 63 5.02 -10.35 22.67
C ASN A 63 4.98 -11.52 21.67
N THR A 64 3.78 -11.92 21.25
CA THR A 64 3.51 -12.93 20.22
C THR A 64 2.06 -12.82 19.73
N ILE A 65 1.76 -13.31 18.52
CA ILE A 65 0.42 -13.22 17.91
C ILE A 65 -0.17 -14.62 17.75
N GLY A 66 -1.31 -14.86 18.39
CA GLY A 66 -2.16 -16.03 18.11
C GLY A 66 -3.18 -15.73 17.01
N ILE A 67 -3.56 -16.76 16.25
CA ILE A 67 -4.61 -16.69 15.22
C ILE A 67 -5.69 -17.71 15.60
N TYR A 68 -6.95 -17.28 15.59
CA TYR A 68 -8.11 -18.12 15.92
C TYR A 68 -9.22 -17.91 14.89
N SER A 69 -9.83 -19.00 14.45
CA SER A 69 -10.92 -19.04 13.47
C SER A 69 -12.15 -19.72 14.07
N ALA A 70 -13.34 -19.35 13.59
CA ALA A 70 -14.63 -19.77 14.14
C ALA A 70 -15.48 -20.63 13.18
N GLY A 71 -15.22 -20.60 11.87
CA GLY A 71 -16.12 -21.14 10.86
C GLY A 71 -17.49 -20.44 10.87
N GLY A 72 -18.53 -21.10 10.36
CA GLY A 72 -19.90 -20.57 10.35
C GLY A 72 -20.33 -19.95 9.01
N ASN A 73 -21.21 -18.94 9.11
CA ASN A 73 -21.86 -18.23 8.00
C ASN A 73 -21.43 -16.74 7.94
N PRO A 74 -21.50 -16.07 6.77
CA PRO A 74 -21.22 -14.62 6.66
C PRO A 74 -22.16 -13.70 7.47
N GLU A 75 -23.35 -14.19 7.85
CA GLU A 75 -24.33 -13.44 8.66
C GLU A 75 -24.20 -13.66 10.18
N ASP A 76 -23.24 -14.50 10.60
CA ASP A 76 -22.95 -14.71 12.02
C ASP A 76 -22.16 -13.53 12.60
N VAL A 77 -22.41 -13.23 13.87
CA VAL A 77 -21.65 -12.24 14.65
C VAL A 77 -20.82 -12.96 15.71
N TYR A 78 -19.51 -12.79 15.63
CA TYR A 78 -18.52 -13.48 16.44
C TYR A 78 -18.13 -12.59 17.63
N GLU A 79 -18.49 -13.02 18.84
CA GLU A 79 -18.01 -12.45 20.10
C GLU A 79 -16.79 -13.23 20.59
N TRP A 80 -15.66 -12.53 20.70
CA TRP A 80 -14.37 -13.08 21.06
C TRP A 80 -13.86 -12.47 22.36
N LYS A 81 -13.71 -13.30 23.39
CA LYS A 81 -13.21 -12.88 24.71
C LYS A 81 -12.02 -13.73 25.13
N ILE A 82 -10.94 -13.07 25.52
CA ILE A 82 -9.70 -13.73 25.91
C ILE A 82 -9.24 -13.17 27.25
N THR A 83 -9.27 -14.03 28.27
CA THR A 83 -8.87 -13.70 29.64
C THR A 83 -7.58 -14.41 30.02
N ASN A 84 -6.72 -13.74 30.78
CA ASN A 84 -5.57 -14.38 31.42
C ASN A 84 -5.98 -15.17 32.67
N SER A 85 -5.02 -15.86 33.29
CA SER A 85 -5.21 -16.66 34.51
C SER A 85 -5.64 -15.89 35.76
N LYS A 86 -5.63 -14.55 35.75
CA LYS A 86 -6.17 -13.68 36.81
C LYS A 86 -7.65 -13.31 36.56
N GLY A 87 -8.18 -13.59 35.37
CA GLY A 87 -9.50 -13.15 34.90
C GLY A 87 -9.48 -11.78 34.22
N GLU A 88 -8.32 -11.18 33.96
CA GLU A 88 -8.20 -9.89 33.26
C GLU A 88 -8.42 -10.10 31.75
N GLU A 89 -9.24 -9.27 31.14
CA GLU A 89 -9.55 -9.31 29.70
C GLU A 89 -8.44 -8.64 28.89
N ILE A 90 -7.70 -9.42 28.09
CA ILE A 90 -6.65 -8.90 27.19
C ILE A 90 -7.17 -8.65 25.76
N TYR A 91 -8.27 -9.30 25.40
CA TYR A 91 -8.97 -9.09 24.13
C TYR A 91 -10.47 -9.31 24.37
N ASN A 92 -11.27 -8.31 24.02
CA ASN A 92 -12.72 -8.41 23.99
C ASN A 92 -13.21 -7.61 22.77
N ARG A 93 -13.75 -8.32 21.78
CA ARG A 93 -14.22 -7.77 20.49
C ARG A 93 -15.44 -8.53 20.01
N SER A 94 -16.28 -7.86 19.23
CA SER A 94 -17.37 -8.51 18.51
C SER A 94 -17.52 -7.91 17.12
N GLY A 95 -17.84 -8.74 16.12
CA GLY A 95 -18.25 -8.23 14.80
C GLY A 95 -18.71 -9.31 13.82
N GLY A 96 -19.03 -8.90 12.59
CA GLY A 96 -19.53 -9.78 11.53
C GLY A 96 -18.45 -10.63 10.86
N GLU A 97 -18.63 -10.99 9.58
CA GLU A 97 -17.74 -11.87 8.79
C GLU A 97 -16.22 -11.56 8.93
N GLN A 98 -15.84 -10.28 9.07
CA GLN A 98 -14.43 -9.89 9.28
C GLN A 98 -13.80 -10.46 10.55
N PHE A 99 -14.61 -10.80 11.57
CA PHE A 99 -14.20 -11.40 12.83
C PHE A 99 -14.36 -12.93 12.87
N GLU A 100 -14.65 -13.60 11.75
CA GLU A 100 -14.59 -15.08 11.69
C GLU A 100 -13.20 -15.58 12.09
N THR A 101 -12.14 -14.90 11.63
CA THR A 101 -10.74 -15.16 12.02
C THR A 101 -10.12 -13.91 12.64
N ILE A 102 -9.71 -14.01 13.91
CA ILE A 102 -9.05 -12.93 14.66
C ILE A 102 -7.54 -13.17 14.80
N LYS A 103 -6.80 -12.08 15.05
CA LYS A 103 -5.39 -12.11 15.45
C LYS A 103 -5.22 -11.37 16.77
N VAL A 104 -4.48 -11.98 17.71
CA VAL A 104 -4.47 -11.59 19.13
C VAL A 104 -3.03 -11.41 19.59
N LEU A 105 -2.68 -10.20 20.04
CA LEU A 105 -1.38 -9.92 20.62
C LEU A 105 -1.35 -10.30 22.11
N PHE A 106 -0.53 -11.30 22.46
CA PHE A 106 -0.23 -11.64 23.84
C PHE A 106 1.05 -10.94 24.28
N THR A 107 1.04 -10.31 25.46
CA THR A 107 2.16 -9.49 26.00
C THR A 107 2.67 -9.98 27.36
N GLU A 108 1.96 -10.87 28.05
CA GLU A 108 2.44 -11.59 29.24
C GLU A 108 2.53 -13.11 28.98
N ILE A 109 3.38 -13.78 29.75
CA ILE A 109 3.50 -15.25 29.77
C ILE A 109 2.50 -15.80 30.77
N GLY A 110 1.68 -16.78 30.37
CA GLY A 110 0.68 -17.38 31.25
C GLY A 110 -0.26 -18.35 30.55
N GLU A 111 -1.18 -18.92 31.33
CA GLU A 111 -2.34 -19.64 30.81
C GLU A 111 -3.45 -18.62 30.51
N TYR A 112 -4.10 -18.78 29.35
CA TYR A 112 -5.19 -17.94 28.86
C TYR A 112 -6.38 -18.82 28.47
N THR A 113 -7.57 -18.22 28.45
CA THR A 113 -8.78 -18.86 27.93
C THR A 113 -9.30 -18.02 26.76
N VAL A 114 -9.33 -18.61 25.58
CA VAL A 114 -10.01 -18.06 24.39
C VAL A 114 -11.42 -18.61 24.38
N PHE A 115 -12.39 -17.72 24.59
CA PHE A 115 -13.81 -17.99 24.51
C PHE A 115 -14.36 -17.41 23.21
N LEU A 116 -15.00 -18.28 22.43
CA LEU A 116 -15.75 -17.95 21.23
C LEU A 116 -17.24 -18.08 21.56
N LYS A 117 -18.01 -17.05 21.27
CA LYS A 117 -19.48 -17.08 21.26
C LYS A 117 -19.95 -16.53 19.91
N ILE A 118 -20.97 -17.15 19.33
CA ILE A 118 -21.53 -16.74 18.05
C ILE A 118 -23.01 -16.45 18.23
N ARG A 119 -23.41 -15.26 17.80
CA ARG A 119 -24.80 -14.83 17.67
C ARG A 119 -25.26 -15.03 16.23
N ARG A 120 -26.47 -15.56 16.05
CA ARG A 120 -27.13 -15.69 14.73
C ARG A 120 -28.41 -14.85 14.70
N GLY A 121 -28.33 -13.70 14.04
CA GLY A 121 -29.36 -12.67 14.11
C GLY A 121 -29.54 -12.16 15.55
N THR A 122 -30.71 -12.33 16.15
CA THR A 122 -30.99 -12.01 17.56
C THR A 122 -30.65 -13.15 18.54
N GLU A 123 -30.43 -14.38 18.07
CA GLU A 123 -30.09 -15.51 18.94
C GLU A 123 -28.63 -15.41 19.42
N SER A 124 -28.44 -14.81 20.60
CA SER A 124 -27.11 -14.47 21.13
C SER A 124 -26.23 -15.67 21.50
N ASN A 125 -26.80 -16.85 21.72
CA ASN A 125 -26.08 -18.05 22.17
C ASN A 125 -26.13 -19.21 21.17
N PHE A 126 -26.24 -18.92 19.88
CA PHE A 126 -26.36 -19.92 18.80
C PHE A 126 -25.22 -20.95 18.82
N TYR A 127 -23.98 -20.51 19.10
CA TYR A 127 -22.84 -21.40 19.34
C TYR A 127 -21.87 -20.82 20.37
N GLN A 128 -21.21 -21.70 21.14
CA GLN A 128 -20.13 -21.33 22.07
C GLN A 128 -19.05 -22.43 22.10
N ASP A 129 -17.79 -22.04 22.17
CA ASP A 129 -16.63 -22.94 22.29
C ASP A 129 -15.50 -22.28 23.10
N LEU A 130 -14.61 -23.08 23.68
CA LEU A 130 -13.60 -22.62 24.63
C LEU A 130 -12.29 -23.39 24.48
N MET A 131 -11.21 -22.66 24.18
CA MET A 131 -9.85 -23.19 24.09
C MET A 131 -8.99 -22.61 25.19
N ASN A 132 -8.35 -23.47 25.98
CA ASN A 132 -7.25 -23.03 26.84
C ASN A 132 -5.98 -22.89 26.00
N VAL A 133 -5.33 -21.74 26.11
CA VAL A 133 -4.14 -21.36 25.34
C VAL A 133 -3.01 -21.06 26.30
N LYS A 134 -1.92 -21.82 26.17
CA LYS A 134 -0.71 -21.64 26.96
C LYS A 134 0.28 -20.76 26.23
N VAL A 135 0.42 -19.51 26.68
CA VAL A 135 1.44 -18.59 26.19
C VAL A 135 2.69 -18.76 27.05
N GLN A 136 3.63 -19.56 26.55
CA GLN A 136 4.88 -19.87 27.25
C GLN A 136 6.05 -19.02 26.72
N ARG A 137 7.11 -18.90 27.52
CA ARG A 137 8.33 -18.22 27.05
C ARG A 137 8.91 -19.01 25.88
N GLY A 138 9.00 -18.36 24.73
CA GLY A 138 9.64 -18.90 23.55
C GLY A 138 11.16 -19.01 23.73
N PRO A 139 11.85 -19.59 22.74
CA PRO A 139 13.29 -19.61 22.74
C PRO A 139 13.82 -18.19 22.52
N LYS A 140 14.95 -17.85 23.15
CA LYS A 140 15.61 -16.57 22.87
C LYS A 140 16.25 -16.67 21.48
N LEU A 141 16.00 -15.70 20.59
CA LEU A 141 16.69 -15.66 19.29
C LEU A 141 18.17 -15.32 19.48
N ALA A 142 19.01 -15.93 18.65
CA ALA A 142 20.37 -15.47 18.34
C ALA A 142 20.48 -14.96 16.90
N LEU A 143 19.38 -15.01 16.13
CA LEU A 143 19.31 -14.52 14.76
C LEU A 143 19.47 -13.01 14.75
N LEU A 144 20.59 -12.53 14.21
CA LEU A 144 20.78 -11.12 13.90
C LEU A 144 19.96 -10.76 12.64
N PRO A 145 19.44 -9.53 12.51
CA PRO A 145 18.76 -9.09 11.28
C PRO A 145 19.69 -9.04 10.07
N ASP A 146 21.00 -8.89 10.32
CA ASP A 146 22.05 -8.71 9.32
C ASP A 146 23.34 -9.42 9.80
N TYR A 147 24.03 -10.12 8.91
CA TYR A 147 25.33 -10.76 9.16
C TYR A 147 26.34 -10.35 8.08
N LEU A 148 27.52 -9.92 8.52
CA LEU A 148 28.62 -9.56 7.64
C LEU A 148 29.32 -10.81 7.06
N LEU A 149 29.47 -10.83 5.74
CA LEU A 149 30.22 -11.83 4.98
C LEU A 149 31.60 -11.26 4.61
N CYS A 150 32.63 -11.61 5.40
CA CYS A 150 33.96 -11.02 5.32
C CYS A 150 34.85 -11.79 4.33
N GLY A 151 34.84 -11.36 3.07
CA GLY A 151 35.56 -12.03 1.98
C GLY A 151 34.96 -13.39 1.64
N GLU A 152 35.80 -14.43 1.59
CA GLU A 152 35.35 -15.83 1.43
C GLU A 152 35.03 -16.51 2.77
N ASN A 153 35.25 -15.85 3.92
CA ASN A 153 35.03 -16.46 5.23
C ASN A 153 33.52 -16.63 5.48
N PRO A 154 33.01 -17.86 5.60
CA PRO A 154 31.58 -18.08 5.75
C PRO A 154 31.12 -17.77 7.17
N VAL A 155 29.97 -17.13 7.29
CA VAL A 155 29.39 -16.72 8.59
C VAL A 155 28.40 -17.77 9.10
N VAL A 156 28.42 -18.05 10.40
CA VAL A 156 27.50 -19.01 11.03
C VAL A 156 26.26 -18.28 11.51
N LEU A 157 25.16 -18.43 10.76
CA LEU A 157 23.84 -17.96 11.18
C LEU A 157 23.36 -18.89 12.29
N THR A 158 22.81 -18.31 13.36
CA THR A 158 22.38 -19.04 14.56
C THR A 158 20.97 -18.60 14.89
N ALA A 159 19.97 -19.50 14.79
CA ALA A 159 18.57 -19.12 14.90
C ALA A 159 18.18 -18.80 16.35
N LEU A 160 18.41 -19.76 17.26
CA LEU A 160 18.13 -19.66 18.69
C LEU A 160 19.44 -19.61 19.49
N ASP A 161 19.40 -18.92 20.63
CA ASP A 161 20.49 -18.86 21.60
C ASP A 161 20.88 -20.28 22.03
N PRO A 162 22.16 -20.72 21.89
CA PRO A 162 22.58 -22.07 22.27
C PRO A 162 22.36 -22.44 23.75
N SER A 163 22.12 -21.46 24.63
CA SER A 163 21.72 -21.70 26.03
C SER A 163 20.23 -22.02 26.22
N THR A 164 19.43 -21.97 25.14
CA THR A 164 17.98 -22.27 25.15
C THR A 164 17.73 -23.70 25.64
N PRO A 165 16.98 -23.91 26.74
CA PRO A 165 16.60 -25.24 27.20
C PRO A 165 15.79 -25.99 26.13
N ASN A 166 16.06 -27.29 25.98
CA ASN A 166 15.35 -28.18 25.05
C ASN A 166 15.41 -27.73 23.57
N ILE A 167 16.47 -27.03 23.14
CA ILE A 167 16.67 -26.55 21.77
C ILE A 167 16.46 -27.64 20.69
N GLY A 168 16.80 -28.90 20.99
CA GLY A 168 16.61 -30.05 20.11
C GLY A 168 15.15 -30.48 19.88
N ASN A 169 14.18 -29.92 20.60
CA ASN A 169 12.75 -30.15 20.36
C ASN A 169 12.21 -29.28 19.21
N TYR A 170 12.91 -28.20 18.84
CA TYR A 170 12.53 -27.34 17.73
C TYR A 170 12.96 -27.98 16.41
N THR A 171 12.00 -28.20 15.51
CA THR A 171 12.29 -28.43 14.10
C THR A 171 12.61 -27.08 13.48
N ILE A 172 13.86 -26.89 13.04
CA ILE A 172 14.37 -25.66 12.44
C ILE A 172 14.73 -25.95 10.99
N THR A 173 14.19 -25.18 10.05
CA THR A 173 14.50 -25.28 8.62
C THR A 173 14.92 -23.93 8.05
N TRP A 174 15.96 -23.93 7.21
CA TRP A 174 16.49 -22.75 6.54
C TRP A 174 16.15 -22.82 5.06
N LYS A 175 15.76 -21.68 4.47
CA LYS A 175 15.34 -21.55 3.08
C LYS A 175 15.95 -20.30 2.44
N ASP A 176 16.13 -20.30 1.13
CA ASP A 176 16.46 -19.09 0.37
C ASP A 176 15.22 -18.19 0.17
N VAL A 177 15.43 -17.03 -0.44
CA VAL A 177 14.38 -16.06 -0.83
C VAL A 177 13.31 -16.67 -1.76
N ASN A 178 13.62 -17.75 -2.48
CA ASN A 178 12.71 -18.45 -3.39
C ASN A 178 11.96 -19.62 -2.70
N GLY A 179 12.25 -19.90 -1.41
CA GLY A 179 11.68 -21.01 -0.66
C GLY A 179 12.42 -22.34 -0.79
N ASN A 180 13.54 -22.40 -1.52
CA ASN A 180 14.37 -23.61 -1.64
C ASN A 180 15.04 -23.93 -0.29
N ALA A 181 14.98 -25.18 0.16
CA ALA A 181 15.61 -25.58 1.42
C ALA A 181 17.15 -25.54 1.34
N LEU A 182 17.78 -24.78 2.24
CA LEU A 182 19.23 -24.63 2.38
C LEU A 182 19.81 -25.58 3.45
N GLY A 183 19.03 -25.92 4.48
CA GLY A 183 19.49 -26.78 5.57
C GLY A 183 18.49 -26.90 6.72
N THR A 184 18.88 -27.60 7.78
CA THR A 184 18.06 -27.83 8.98
C THR A 184 18.90 -27.80 10.25
N GLY A 185 18.28 -27.43 11.38
CA GLY A 185 18.95 -27.30 12.67
C GLY A 185 19.30 -25.84 13.01
N ASN A 186 19.75 -25.61 14.25
CA ASN A 186 19.88 -24.27 14.81
C ASN A 186 20.89 -23.37 14.10
N ASN A 187 21.93 -23.96 13.50
CA ASN A 187 23.02 -23.25 12.88
C ASN A 187 23.11 -23.62 11.40
N ILE A 188 23.35 -22.64 10.53
CA ILE A 188 23.73 -22.86 9.13
C ILE A 188 24.93 -21.99 8.76
N THR A 189 25.82 -22.54 7.93
CA THR A 189 27.01 -21.84 7.44
C THR A 189 26.68 -21.15 6.12
N ALA A 190 26.71 -19.82 6.09
CA ALA A 190 26.42 -19.01 4.92
C ALA A 190 27.72 -18.52 4.25
N SER A 191 27.92 -18.91 2.99
CA SER A 191 29.05 -18.51 2.14
C SER A 191 28.63 -17.67 0.93
N ILE A 192 27.34 -17.36 0.79
CA ILE A 192 26.75 -16.65 -0.35
C ILE A 192 25.99 -15.44 0.21
N ALA A 193 26.13 -14.28 -0.43
CA ALA A 193 25.36 -13.09 -0.05
C ALA A 193 23.90 -13.22 -0.51
N GLY A 194 22.94 -12.87 0.34
CA GLY A 194 21.50 -12.99 0.07
C GLY A 194 20.65 -13.09 1.33
N PHE A 195 19.35 -13.31 1.14
CA PHE A 195 18.40 -13.52 2.23
C PHE A 195 18.31 -14.99 2.64
N TYR A 196 18.40 -15.21 3.95
CA TYR A 196 18.23 -16.51 4.60
C TYR A 196 16.96 -16.45 5.45
N LEU A 197 15.96 -17.25 5.07
CA LEU A 197 14.70 -17.40 5.81
C LEU A 197 14.83 -18.59 6.76
N VAL A 198 14.29 -18.47 7.97
CA VAL A 198 14.27 -19.57 8.96
C VAL A 198 12.86 -19.77 9.50
N GLU A 199 12.40 -21.02 9.48
CA GLU A 199 11.12 -21.47 10.03
C GLU A 199 11.41 -22.45 11.16
N MET A 200 10.88 -22.16 12.35
CA MET A 200 11.14 -22.89 13.59
C MET A 200 9.83 -23.26 14.25
N TYR A 201 9.65 -24.51 14.67
CA TYR A 201 8.42 -24.94 15.34
C TYR A 201 8.65 -26.15 16.25
N LEU A 202 7.83 -26.27 17.29
CA LEU A 202 7.70 -27.50 18.08
C LEU A 202 6.71 -28.45 17.40
N LYS A 203 6.84 -29.76 17.66
CA LYS A 203 5.87 -30.77 17.23
C LYS A 203 5.11 -31.30 18.43
N ASN A 204 3.79 -31.18 18.38
CA ASN A 204 2.91 -31.74 19.39
C ASN A 204 2.88 -33.27 19.33
N PRO A 205 2.45 -33.97 20.41
CA PRO A 205 2.31 -35.44 20.42
C PRO A 205 1.39 -36.00 19.30
N GLY A 206 0.46 -35.20 18.80
CA GLY A 206 -0.40 -35.51 17.65
C GLY A 206 0.22 -35.22 16.27
N GLY A 207 1.46 -34.75 16.21
CA GLY A 207 2.19 -34.46 14.97
C GLY A 207 1.96 -33.06 14.36
N SER A 208 1.05 -32.25 14.89
CA SER A 208 0.87 -30.86 14.45
C SER A 208 2.07 -29.97 14.83
N GLN A 209 2.29 -28.93 14.04
CA GLN A 209 3.20 -27.84 14.39
C GLN A 209 2.57 -27.01 15.52
N THR A 210 3.40 -26.41 16.37
CA THR A 210 3.00 -25.44 17.40
C THR A 210 4.19 -24.56 17.76
N CYS A 211 3.97 -23.42 18.42
CA CYS A 211 5.03 -22.44 18.66
C CYS A 211 5.82 -22.09 17.37
N THR A 212 5.12 -21.86 16.26
CA THR A 212 5.75 -21.54 14.98
C THR A 212 6.32 -20.12 14.99
N ILE A 213 7.61 -20.00 14.70
CA ILE A 213 8.39 -18.75 14.69
C ILE A 213 9.10 -18.66 13.35
N ASN A 214 8.78 -17.62 12.58
CA ASN A 214 9.45 -17.30 11.33
C ASN A 214 10.41 -16.14 11.54
N GLY A 215 11.59 -16.23 10.93
CA GLY A 215 12.60 -15.17 10.92
C GLY A 215 13.23 -15.03 9.54
N SER A 216 13.84 -13.87 9.30
CA SER A 216 14.62 -13.59 8.10
C SER A 216 15.87 -12.82 8.49
N THR A 217 16.98 -13.13 7.86
CA THR A 217 18.23 -12.37 7.99
C THR A 217 18.86 -12.15 6.62
N PHE A 218 19.65 -11.08 6.50
CA PHE A 218 20.48 -10.83 5.32
C PHE A 218 21.94 -11.19 5.62
N VAL A 219 22.59 -11.85 4.66
CA VAL A 219 24.04 -12.11 4.68
C VAL A 219 24.67 -11.32 3.54
N GLY A 220 25.70 -10.54 3.83
CA GLY A 220 26.44 -9.84 2.76
C GLY A 220 27.61 -9.00 3.25
N PRO A 221 28.38 -8.42 2.33
CA PRO A 221 29.55 -7.61 2.69
C PRO A 221 29.17 -6.28 3.34
N ALA A 222 30.17 -5.62 3.93
CA ALA A 222 30.05 -4.27 4.48
C ALA A 222 29.85 -3.21 3.37
N LEU A 223 30.56 -3.36 2.25
CA LEU A 223 30.42 -2.55 1.03
C LEU A 223 29.87 -3.43 -0.10
N ASP A 224 28.84 -2.96 -0.80
CA ASP A 224 28.27 -3.68 -1.95
C ASP A 224 28.54 -2.93 -3.26
N PHE A 225 28.97 -3.68 -4.26
CA PHE A 225 29.46 -3.25 -5.57
C PHE A 225 29.59 -4.48 -6.48
N GLN A 226 29.78 -4.26 -7.78
CA GLN A 226 30.02 -5.31 -8.78
C GLN A 226 31.32 -5.07 -9.56
N ILE A 227 31.91 -6.14 -10.10
CA ILE A 227 33.06 -6.03 -11.02
C ILE A 227 32.56 -5.96 -12.47
N THR A 228 32.94 -4.88 -13.13
CA THR A 228 32.75 -4.61 -14.57
C THR A 228 34.02 -4.96 -15.35
N LYS A 229 33.87 -5.35 -16.62
CA LYS A 229 34.99 -5.72 -17.49
C LYS A 229 34.71 -5.45 -18.96
N SER A 230 35.74 -5.12 -19.74
CA SER A 230 35.60 -4.77 -21.16
C SER A 230 35.29 -5.96 -22.07
N ALA A 231 35.62 -7.18 -21.64
CA ALA A 231 35.36 -8.42 -22.37
C ALA A 231 35.24 -9.63 -21.41
N SER A 232 34.61 -10.71 -21.89
CA SER A 232 34.63 -12.03 -21.21
C SER A 232 35.63 -13.02 -21.84
N LYS A 233 36.07 -12.76 -23.07
CA LYS A 233 37.13 -13.51 -23.77
C LYS A 233 38.08 -12.54 -24.46
N ILE A 234 39.38 -12.82 -24.42
CA ILE A 234 40.44 -12.04 -25.06
C ILE A 234 41.36 -13.00 -25.81
N CYS A 235 41.94 -12.53 -26.90
CA CYS A 235 42.94 -13.28 -27.66
C CYS A 235 44.32 -13.11 -27.03
N ASP A 236 45.18 -14.11 -27.17
CA ASP A 236 46.59 -13.94 -26.86
C ASP A 236 47.20 -12.79 -27.70
N GLY A 237 48.02 -11.95 -27.05
CA GLY A 237 48.46 -10.63 -27.53
C GLY A 237 47.49 -9.46 -27.29
N GLY A 238 46.38 -9.66 -26.57
CA GLY A 238 45.37 -8.63 -26.29
C GLY A 238 45.49 -7.96 -24.89
N SER A 239 44.50 -7.12 -24.53
CA SER A 239 44.32 -6.62 -23.17
C SER A 239 42.86 -6.60 -22.70
N ILE A 240 42.65 -6.50 -21.39
CA ILE A 240 41.33 -6.38 -20.73
C ILE A 240 41.35 -5.29 -19.67
N LYS A 241 40.33 -4.42 -19.68
CA LYS A 241 40.04 -3.47 -18.60
C LYS A 241 39.04 -4.05 -17.62
N ILE A 242 39.33 -3.94 -16.32
CA ILE A 242 38.49 -4.44 -15.22
C ILE A 242 38.41 -3.35 -14.15
N SER A 243 37.21 -3.05 -13.67
CA SER A 243 36.94 -1.97 -12.70
C SER A 243 35.68 -2.28 -11.89
N THR A 244 35.47 -1.63 -10.75
CA THR A 244 34.18 -1.72 -10.04
C THR A 244 33.11 -0.82 -10.68
N ASP A 245 31.83 -1.11 -10.43
CA ASP A 245 30.69 -0.24 -10.80
C ASP A 245 30.59 1.02 -9.93
N THR A 246 31.20 0.98 -8.75
CA THR A 246 31.22 2.00 -7.71
C THR A 246 32.65 2.50 -7.51
N PRO A 247 32.93 3.81 -7.39
CA PRO A 247 34.28 4.36 -7.38
C PRO A 247 35.00 4.09 -6.04
N LEU A 248 35.48 2.86 -5.88
CA LEU A 248 36.20 2.35 -4.73
C LEU A 248 37.65 2.02 -5.14
N SER A 249 38.64 2.45 -4.36
CA SER A 249 40.00 1.94 -4.48
C SER A 249 40.16 0.73 -3.56
N GLY A 250 40.92 -0.27 -4.01
CA GLY A 250 41.12 -1.52 -3.28
C GLY A 250 42.06 -2.46 -4.02
N GLU A 251 42.46 -3.52 -3.34
CA GLU A 251 43.50 -4.46 -3.77
C GLU A 251 42.93 -5.43 -4.81
N TRP A 252 43.57 -5.50 -5.98
CA TRP A 252 43.23 -6.45 -7.04
C TRP A 252 44.13 -7.69 -6.99
N TYR A 253 43.54 -8.86 -7.27
CA TYR A 253 44.27 -10.12 -7.43
C TYR A 253 43.85 -10.85 -8.71
N ILE A 254 44.76 -11.64 -9.27
CA ILE A 254 44.49 -12.56 -10.39
C ILE A 254 45.04 -13.95 -10.12
N ARG A 255 44.32 -14.99 -10.56
CA ARG A 255 44.81 -16.38 -10.63
C ARG A 255 44.41 -17.04 -11.94
N LYS A 256 45.26 -17.95 -12.43
CA LYS A 256 44.95 -18.86 -13.54
C LYS A 256 44.20 -20.08 -13.02
N MET A 257 43.06 -20.41 -13.60
CA MET A 257 42.21 -21.51 -13.15
C MET A 257 42.64 -22.84 -13.79
N PRO A 258 42.52 -23.99 -13.08
CA PRO A 258 41.94 -24.16 -11.75
C PRO A 258 42.97 -24.14 -10.59
N SER A 259 44.28 -24.00 -10.87
CA SER A 259 45.34 -24.34 -9.92
C SER A 259 46.52 -23.35 -9.84
N GLY A 260 46.37 -22.14 -10.39
CA GLY A 260 47.33 -21.06 -10.21
C GLY A 260 47.18 -20.37 -8.85
N GLU A 261 48.27 -19.79 -8.35
CA GLU A 261 48.28 -18.99 -7.12
C GLU A 261 47.63 -17.61 -7.34
N ASN A 262 47.15 -16.98 -6.27
CA ASN A 262 46.68 -15.59 -6.31
C ASN A 262 47.88 -14.64 -6.35
N VAL A 263 48.03 -13.90 -7.44
CA VAL A 263 49.02 -12.83 -7.60
C VAL A 263 48.35 -11.49 -7.32
N SER A 264 48.96 -10.65 -6.47
CA SER A 264 48.53 -9.26 -6.25
C SER A 264 48.87 -8.39 -7.47
N LEU A 265 47.97 -7.48 -7.79
CA LEU A 265 48.11 -6.45 -8.82
C LEU A 265 48.17 -5.03 -8.20
N GLY A 266 48.12 -4.93 -6.87
CA GLY A 266 48.10 -3.67 -6.11
C GLY A 266 46.72 -3.01 -6.00
N ASN A 267 46.68 -1.94 -5.21
CA ASN A 267 45.52 -1.07 -5.10
C ASN A 267 45.22 -0.35 -6.43
N ALA A 268 43.96 -0.34 -6.85
CA ALA A 268 43.48 0.50 -7.94
C ALA A 268 41.95 0.68 -7.91
N TYR A 269 41.45 1.74 -8.55
CA TYR A 269 40.03 1.84 -8.94
C TYR A 269 39.66 0.92 -10.13
N GLY A 270 40.68 0.44 -10.84
CA GLY A 270 40.57 -0.45 -11.97
C GLY A 270 41.93 -0.68 -12.63
N ILE A 271 42.04 -1.80 -13.33
CA ILE A 271 43.25 -2.36 -13.93
C ILE A 271 43.07 -2.55 -15.45
N ASP A 272 44.17 -2.49 -16.19
CA ASP A 272 44.27 -2.83 -17.62
C ASP A 272 45.36 -3.89 -17.74
N LEU A 273 45.00 -5.13 -18.09
CA LEU A 273 45.90 -6.28 -18.07
C LEU A 273 46.25 -6.73 -19.49
N SER A 274 47.54 -6.84 -19.80
CA SER A 274 48.02 -7.43 -21.05
C SER A 274 48.09 -8.96 -20.94
N THR A 275 47.64 -9.73 -21.94
CA THR A 275 47.79 -11.19 -21.88
C THR A 275 49.25 -11.64 -21.94
N MET A 276 50.14 -10.78 -22.45
CA MET A 276 51.59 -11.06 -22.53
C MET A 276 52.29 -11.05 -21.15
N GLU A 277 51.61 -10.56 -20.11
CA GLU A 277 52.09 -10.53 -18.73
C GLU A 277 51.56 -11.73 -17.90
N LEU A 278 50.70 -12.56 -18.51
CA LEU A 278 50.01 -13.68 -17.87
C LEU A 278 50.55 -15.03 -18.35
N ASP A 279 50.31 -16.09 -17.58
CA ASP A 279 50.74 -17.47 -17.89
C ASP A 279 49.96 -18.12 -19.08
N GLY A 280 49.85 -17.43 -20.20
CA GLY A 280 49.28 -17.92 -21.46
C GLY A 280 47.77 -18.24 -21.42
N HIS A 281 47.38 -19.27 -22.16
CA HIS A 281 45.97 -19.58 -22.44
C HIS A 281 45.24 -20.25 -21.26
N GLY A 282 43.94 -19.98 -21.16
CA GLY A 282 43.05 -20.62 -20.18
C GLY A 282 42.03 -19.67 -19.57
N PHE A 283 41.38 -20.12 -18.49
CA PHE A 283 40.50 -19.28 -17.69
C PHE A 283 41.28 -18.59 -16.57
N TYR A 284 40.92 -17.34 -16.29
CA TYR A 284 41.49 -16.52 -15.23
C TYR A 284 40.37 -16.00 -14.34
N GLU A 285 40.55 -16.11 -13.02
CA GLU A 285 39.71 -15.45 -12.03
C GLU A 285 40.43 -14.19 -11.56
N VAL A 286 39.73 -13.06 -11.60
CA VAL A 286 40.16 -11.79 -11.01
C VAL A 286 39.26 -11.50 -9.81
N SER A 287 39.86 -11.06 -8.71
CA SER A 287 39.14 -10.64 -7.51
C SER A 287 39.57 -9.26 -7.05
N PHE A 288 38.67 -8.55 -6.38
CA PHE A 288 38.89 -7.21 -5.83
C PHE A 288 38.41 -7.17 -4.39
N SER A 289 39.24 -6.63 -3.51
CA SER A 289 39.06 -6.64 -2.06
C SER A 289 39.21 -5.22 -1.48
N VAL A 290 38.17 -4.74 -0.78
CA VAL A 290 38.16 -3.40 -0.18
C VAL A 290 37.64 -3.44 1.27
N PRO A 291 38.36 -2.91 2.28
CA PRO A 291 37.87 -2.80 3.65
C PRO A 291 36.82 -1.69 3.79
N SER A 292 35.89 -1.85 4.73
CA SER A 292 35.01 -0.74 5.14
C SER A 292 35.68 0.08 6.25
N ILE A 293 35.38 1.38 6.31
CA ILE A 293 35.78 2.24 7.43
C ILE A 293 35.12 1.77 8.73
N ASP A 294 33.84 1.37 8.66
CA ASP A 294 33.06 0.88 9.81
C ASP A 294 33.47 -0.53 10.24
N PHE A 295 34.04 -1.32 9.31
CA PHE A 295 34.42 -2.72 9.53
C PHE A 295 35.77 -3.05 8.84
N PRO A 296 36.91 -2.55 9.36
CA PRO A 296 38.21 -2.72 8.70
C PRO A 296 38.66 -4.18 8.55
N ASP A 297 38.37 -5.00 9.57
CA ASP A 297 38.67 -6.44 9.60
C ASP A 297 37.73 -7.29 8.72
N CYS A 298 36.75 -6.66 8.05
CA CYS A 298 35.76 -7.33 7.21
C CYS A 298 35.82 -6.83 5.75
N PRO A 299 36.87 -7.21 4.98
CA PRO A 299 37.00 -6.80 3.59
C PRO A 299 35.87 -7.35 2.73
N SER A 300 35.38 -6.50 1.84
CA SER A 300 34.31 -6.79 0.91
C SER A 300 34.92 -7.29 -0.41
N LEU A 301 34.70 -8.56 -0.73
CA LEU A 301 35.31 -9.24 -1.88
C LEU A 301 34.29 -9.44 -3.01
N ARG A 302 34.74 -9.26 -4.25
CA ARG A 302 34.05 -9.72 -5.47
C ARG A 302 35.00 -10.47 -6.39
N LYS A 303 34.43 -11.28 -7.28
CA LYS A 303 35.16 -12.14 -8.24
C LYS A 303 34.53 -12.06 -9.63
N THR A 304 35.34 -12.19 -10.68
CA THR A 304 34.88 -12.34 -12.06
C THR A 304 35.87 -13.17 -12.88
N GLU A 305 35.39 -13.90 -13.88
CA GLU A 305 36.22 -14.77 -14.73
C GLU A 305 36.35 -14.25 -16.17
N PHE A 306 37.48 -14.50 -16.82
CA PHE A 306 37.65 -14.30 -18.27
C PHE A 306 38.50 -15.42 -18.90
N GLU A 307 38.43 -15.56 -20.23
CA GLU A 307 39.15 -16.60 -20.98
C GLU A 307 40.18 -15.98 -21.93
N ILE A 308 41.43 -16.46 -21.87
CA ILE A 308 42.48 -16.17 -22.85
C ILE A 308 42.49 -17.28 -23.90
N VAL A 309 42.06 -16.93 -25.12
CA VAL A 309 41.90 -17.83 -26.25
C VAL A 309 43.16 -17.80 -27.13
N PRO A 310 43.69 -18.96 -27.57
CA PRO A 310 44.89 -18.99 -28.40
C PRO A 310 44.68 -18.32 -29.75
N ALA A 311 45.62 -17.43 -30.09
CA ALA A 311 45.73 -16.86 -31.43
C ALA A 311 45.93 -17.97 -32.49
N PRO A 312 45.35 -17.82 -33.70
CA PRO A 312 45.43 -18.84 -34.73
C PRO A 312 46.88 -19.08 -35.19
N GLN A 313 47.29 -20.34 -35.19
CA GLN A 313 48.65 -20.78 -35.54
C GLN A 313 48.74 -21.15 -37.03
N PHE A 314 49.82 -20.69 -37.67
CA PHE A 314 50.16 -20.92 -39.07
C PHE A 314 51.69 -20.84 -39.24
N GLU A 315 52.17 -21.05 -40.45
CA GLU A 315 53.58 -20.97 -40.84
C GLU A 315 53.65 -20.45 -42.28
N ILE A 316 54.55 -19.52 -42.56
CA ILE A 316 54.77 -18.98 -43.90
C ILE A 316 56.16 -19.38 -44.37
N GLN A 317 56.23 -19.98 -45.56
CA GLN A 317 57.46 -20.38 -46.20
C GLN A 317 57.57 -19.72 -47.58
N ILE A 318 58.61 -18.91 -47.77
CA ILE A 318 58.98 -18.38 -49.09
C ILE A 318 59.52 -19.54 -49.94
N LEU A 319 59.06 -19.65 -51.19
CA LEU A 319 59.43 -20.71 -52.13
C LEU A 319 60.35 -20.20 -53.24
N LYS A 320 60.11 -18.96 -53.70
CA LYS A 320 60.99 -18.20 -54.60
C LYS A 320 60.79 -16.70 -54.37
N HIS A 321 61.88 -15.93 -54.36
CA HIS A 321 61.79 -14.46 -54.48
C HIS A 321 61.75 -14.05 -55.97
N PRO A 322 60.99 -13.00 -56.35
CA PRO A 322 60.92 -12.50 -57.73
C PRO A 322 62.29 -12.29 -58.41
N ASP A 323 62.43 -12.70 -59.67
CA ASP A 323 63.70 -12.62 -60.43
C ASP A 323 64.15 -11.18 -60.69
N ALA A 324 63.21 -10.24 -60.81
CA ALA A 324 63.47 -8.80 -60.96
C ALA A 324 62.24 -8.00 -60.48
N CYS A 325 62.38 -6.69 -60.27
CA CYS A 325 61.35 -5.89 -59.59
C CYS A 325 60.02 -5.79 -60.35
N PHE A 326 60.07 -5.89 -61.68
CA PHE A 326 58.91 -5.87 -62.59
C PHE A 326 58.51 -7.25 -63.12
N ILE A 327 59.03 -8.33 -62.54
CA ILE A 327 58.69 -9.71 -62.90
C ILE A 327 57.74 -10.30 -61.85
N ASP A 328 56.74 -11.03 -62.33
CA ASP A 328 55.63 -11.58 -61.56
C ASP A 328 55.84 -13.10 -61.41
N ASP A 329 56.87 -13.51 -60.67
CA ASP A 329 57.27 -14.92 -60.54
C ASP A 329 57.70 -15.37 -59.13
N GLY A 330 57.58 -14.47 -58.13
CA GLY A 330 57.74 -14.82 -56.73
C GLY A 330 56.67 -15.80 -56.25
N SER A 331 56.97 -16.55 -55.20
CA SER A 331 55.99 -17.46 -54.57
C SER A 331 56.28 -17.72 -53.10
N PHE A 332 55.21 -17.88 -52.32
CA PHE A 332 55.26 -18.37 -50.93
C PHE A 332 54.07 -19.28 -50.66
N GLN A 333 54.12 -20.04 -49.57
CA GLN A 333 53.01 -20.84 -49.09
C GLN A 333 52.70 -20.56 -47.63
N VAL A 334 51.41 -20.57 -47.30
CA VAL A 334 50.90 -20.48 -45.94
C VAL A 334 50.36 -21.86 -45.55
N LYS A 335 50.85 -22.40 -44.44
CA LYS A 335 50.47 -23.69 -43.86
C LYS A 335 49.71 -23.45 -42.56
N ALA A 336 48.48 -23.95 -42.48
CA ALA A 336 47.66 -23.82 -41.28
C ALA A 336 48.12 -24.82 -40.20
N ASN A 337 48.62 -24.33 -39.06
CA ASN A 337 49.04 -25.16 -37.93
C ASN A 337 47.92 -25.35 -36.88
N SER A 338 46.85 -24.57 -37.00
CA SER A 338 45.55 -24.72 -36.33
C SER A 338 44.42 -24.72 -37.39
N ASN A 339 43.16 -24.90 -36.98
CA ASN A 339 42.02 -24.65 -37.88
C ASN A 339 41.76 -23.14 -37.96
N LEU A 340 41.57 -22.60 -39.16
CA LEU A 340 41.36 -21.18 -39.40
C LEU A 340 39.94 -20.94 -39.95
N THR A 341 39.23 -19.97 -39.38
CA THR A 341 37.93 -19.48 -39.87
C THR A 341 38.09 -18.82 -41.23
N SER A 342 39.11 -17.95 -41.39
CA SER A 342 39.44 -17.34 -42.67
C SER A 342 40.91 -16.92 -42.79
N ILE A 343 41.34 -16.70 -44.04
CA ILE A 343 42.62 -16.10 -44.42
C ILE A 343 42.35 -15.04 -45.49
N SER A 344 43.01 -13.90 -45.39
CA SER A 344 42.88 -12.78 -46.32
C SER A 344 44.26 -12.19 -46.65
N ILE A 345 44.50 -11.90 -47.93
CA ILE A 345 45.70 -11.20 -48.40
C ILE A 345 45.21 -10.03 -49.28
N PRO A 346 45.06 -8.82 -48.71
CA PRO A 346 44.45 -7.67 -49.40
C PRO A 346 45.17 -7.30 -50.70
N GLU A 347 46.50 -7.41 -50.74
CA GLU A 347 47.32 -7.10 -51.91
C GLU A 347 47.03 -7.99 -53.12
N LEU A 348 46.53 -9.21 -52.86
CA LEU A 348 46.13 -10.19 -53.89
C LEU A 348 44.62 -10.20 -54.14
N ASN A 349 43.85 -9.38 -53.42
CA ASN A 349 42.38 -9.52 -53.27
C ASN A 349 41.95 -10.96 -52.88
N PHE A 350 42.83 -11.70 -52.20
CA PHE A 350 42.59 -13.10 -51.86
C PHE A 350 41.81 -13.22 -50.56
N TYR A 351 40.79 -14.07 -50.55
CA TYR A 351 40.03 -14.42 -49.36
C TYR A 351 39.53 -15.86 -49.41
N GLN A 352 39.79 -16.64 -48.36
CA GLN A 352 39.30 -18.01 -48.21
C GLN A 352 38.77 -18.24 -46.79
N LYS A 353 37.75 -19.09 -46.65
CA LYS A 353 37.20 -19.56 -45.36
C LYS A 353 37.48 -21.04 -45.11
N ASN A 354 37.36 -21.46 -43.85
CA ASN A 354 37.37 -22.84 -43.37
C ASN A 354 38.62 -23.62 -43.80
N ILE A 355 39.78 -23.16 -43.33
CA ILE A 355 41.09 -23.75 -43.63
C ILE A 355 41.42 -24.79 -42.54
N SER A 356 41.57 -26.05 -42.93
CA SER A 356 41.84 -27.14 -41.98
C SER A 356 43.30 -27.15 -41.52
N LYS A 357 43.55 -27.56 -40.28
CA LYS A 357 44.92 -27.83 -39.78
C LYS A 357 45.65 -28.81 -40.72
N GLY A 358 46.86 -28.45 -41.12
CA GLY A 358 47.70 -29.17 -42.09
C GLY A 358 47.47 -28.77 -43.55
N GLN A 359 46.45 -27.96 -43.86
CA GLN A 359 46.23 -27.43 -45.20
C GLN A 359 47.32 -26.42 -45.58
N ILE A 360 47.80 -26.50 -46.81
CA ILE A 360 48.78 -25.59 -47.40
C ILE A 360 48.10 -24.83 -48.55
N ILE A 361 48.30 -23.51 -48.60
CA ILE A 361 47.84 -22.63 -49.67
C ILE A 361 49.08 -21.97 -50.27
N THR A 362 49.33 -22.19 -51.56
CA THR A 362 50.50 -21.65 -52.28
C THR A 362 50.07 -20.46 -53.14
N PHE A 363 50.75 -19.33 -52.96
CA PHE A 363 50.63 -18.13 -53.76
C PHE A 363 51.80 -18.06 -54.74
N LYS A 364 51.52 -17.68 -55.99
CA LYS A 364 52.47 -17.65 -57.10
C LYS A 364 52.28 -16.38 -57.91
N ASP A 365 53.17 -16.18 -58.86
CA ASP A 365 53.14 -15.08 -59.83
C ASP A 365 53.16 -13.71 -59.13
N LEU A 366 53.95 -13.64 -58.04
CA LEU A 366 54.01 -12.50 -57.12
C LEU A 366 55.07 -11.48 -57.56
N LYS A 367 54.77 -10.20 -57.36
CA LYS A 367 55.71 -9.08 -57.52
C LYS A 367 56.59 -8.89 -56.30
N ALA A 368 57.72 -8.19 -56.47
CA ALA A 368 58.52 -7.69 -55.37
C ALA A 368 57.73 -6.65 -54.54
N LYS A 369 57.33 -7.03 -53.32
CA LYS A 369 56.43 -6.26 -52.46
C LYS A 369 56.32 -6.88 -51.04
N VAL A 370 55.83 -6.12 -50.06
CA VAL A 370 55.29 -6.67 -48.81
C VAL A 370 53.80 -7.04 -48.97
N TYR A 371 53.44 -8.23 -48.51
CA TYR A 371 52.09 -8.77 -48.47
C TYR A 371 51.63 -8.94 -47.01
N LEU A 372 50.38 -8.60 -46.70
CA LEU A 372 49.80 -8.73 -45.36
C LEU A 372 48.92 -9.98 -45.31
N VAL A 373 49.38 -11.01 -44.62
CA VAL A 373 48.61 -12.23 -44.38
C VAL A 373 47.81 -12.06 -43.09
N ASN A 374 46.53 -11.74 -43.22
CA ASN A 374 45.57 -11.67 -42.12
C ASN A 374 44.90 -13.04 -41.95
N ILE A 375 44.85 -13.56 -40.73
CA ILE A 375 44.29 -14.88 -40.41
C ILE A 375 43.35 -14.78 -39.22
N GLU A 376 42.17 -15.38 -39.37
CA GLU A 376 41.12 -15.50 -38.35
C GLU A 376 40.99 -16.99 -37.96
N GLY A 377 40.96 -17.30 -36.67
CA GLY A 377 40.70 -18.65 -36.17
C GLY A 377 40.46 -18.66 -34.66
N SER A 378 39.65 -19.62 -34.18
CA SER A 378 39.18 -19.68 -32.78
C SER A 378 38.42 -18.43 -32.27
N GLY A 379 38.00 -17.52 -33.16
CA GLY A 379 37.43 -16.22 -32.81
C GLY A 379 38.47 -15.10 -32.64
N CYS A 380 39.73 -15.38 -32.93
CA CYS A 380 40.86 -14.47 -32.82
C CYS A 380 41.48 -14.15 -34.17
N ASN A 381 41.95 -12.90 -34.31
CA ASN A 381 42.65 -12.42 -35.51
C ASN A 381 44.14 -12.26 -35.23
N THR A 382 44.96 -12.59 -36.22
CA THR A 382 46.40 -12.33 -36.24
C THR A 382 46.84 -11.89 -37.63
N SER A 383 48.03 -11.31 -37.71
CA SER A 383 48.59 -10.73 -38.92
C SER A 383 50.08 -11.08 -39.02
N GLN A 384 50.58 -11.34 -40.22
CA GLN A 384 52.01 -11.42 -40.48
C GLN A 384 52.36 -10.76 -41.83
N LEU A 385 53.48 -10.04 -41.85
CA LEU A 385 54.07 -9.47 -43.05
C LEU A 385 54.93 -10.51 -43.78
N VAL A 386 54.81 -10.57 -45.10
CA VAL A 386 55.61 -11.43 -45.98
C VAL A 386 56.32 -10.54 -46.99
N GLU A 387 57.65 -10.48 -46.91
CA GLU A 387 58.47 -9.66 -47.80
C GLU A 387 58.95 -10.46 -49.02
N MET A 388 58.59 -10.01 -50.23
CA MET A 388 59.16 -10.50 -51.49
C MET A 388 60.23 -9.52 -51.98
N LYS A 389 61.51 -9.82 -51.74
CA LYS A 389 62.66 -9.09 -52.31
C LYS A 389 62.88 -9.46 -53.78
N SER A 390 63.59 -8.63 -54.54
CA SER A 390 64.06 -8.94 -55.91
C SER A 390 65.44 -9.63 -55.86
N GLU A 391 65.61 -10.78 -56.52
CA GLU A 391 66.89 -11.50 -56.56
C GLU A 391 67.93 -10.85 -57.50
N ASN A 392 67.52 -10.01 -58.46
CA ASN A 392 68.48 -9.40 -59.39
C ASN A 392 69.37 -8.35 -58.74
N LEU A 393 70.65 -8.68 -58.58
CA LEU A 393 71.73 -7.73 -58.24
C LEU A 393 71.82 -6.54 -59.21
N SER A 394 71.31 -6.66 -60.44
CA SER A 394 71.26 -5.56 -61.40
C SER A 394 70.24 -4.47 -61.04
N ASP A 395 69.06 -4.85 -60.52
CA ASP A 395 68.10 -3.90 -59.93
C ASP A 395 68.61 -3.38 -58.57
N GLN A 396 69.30 -4.22 -57.78
CA GLN A 396 69.94 -3.77 -56.53
C GLN A 396 71.04 -2.72 -56.78
N SER A 397 71.64 -2.65 -57.98
CA SER A 397 72.53 -1.54 -58.36
C SER A 397 71.84 -0.17 -58.51
N ALA A 398 70.51 -0.11 -58.40
CA ALA A 398 69.75 1.12 -58.17
C ALA A 398 69.48 1.38 -56.68
N ALA A 399 69.46 0.35 -55.83
CA ALA A 399 69.46 0.52 -54.36
C ALA A 399 70.83 1.05 -53.88
N ASP A 400 71.95 0.57 -54.44
CA ASP A 400 73.30 1.11 -54.22
C ASP A 400 73.48 2.58 -54.67
N LYS A 401 72.50 3.15 -55.40
CA LYS A 401 72.46 4.59 -55.74
C LYS A 401 71.56 5.39 -54.81
N LEU A 402 70.60 4.75 -54.14
CA LEU A 402 69.82 5.39 -53.09
C LEU A 402 70.69 5.50 -51.84
N ASN A 403 71.33 6.65 -51.68
CA ASN A 403 71.87 7.10 -50.40
C ASN A 403 70.71 7.41 -49.43
N LEU A 404 69.98 6.37 -49.00
CA LEU A 404 68.92 6.43 -48.02
C LEU A 404 69.53 6.43 -46.62
N THR A 405 69.37 7.53 -45.90
CA THR A 405 69.68 7.63 -44.48
C THR A 405 68.37 7.58 -43.69
N ILE A 406 68.24 6.61 -42.81
CA ILE A 406 67.16 6.52 -41.83
C ILE A 406 67.74 6.90 -40.46
N SER A 407 67.15 7.88 -39.79
CA SER A 407 67.42 8.17 -38.39
C SER A 407 66.12 8.08 -37.58
N GLN A 408 66.21 7.51 -36.38
CA GLN A 408 65.07 7.37 -35.48
C GLN A 408 65.34 8.03 -34.12
N VAL A 409 64.28 8.60 -33.55
CA VAL A 409 64.21 9.14 -32.19
C VAL A 409 63.13 8.34 -31.46
N ASN A 410 63.45 7.84 -30.27
CA ASN A 410 62.50 7.09 -29.43
C ASN A 410 61.40 8.01 -28.89
N GLU A 411 60.42 7.42 -28.20
CA GLU A 411 59.44 8.19 -27.44
C GLU A 411 60.12 9.05 -26.34
N THR A 412 59.53 10.22 -26.04
CA THR A 412 60.13 11.19 -25.10
C THR A 412 59.08 11.86 -24.22
N CYS A 413 59.45 12.19 -22.98
CA CYS A 413 58.55 12.85 -22.04
C CYS A 413 58.24 14.30 -22.42
N VAL A 414 56.99 14.70 -22.20
CA VAL A 414 56.52 16.09 -22.20
C VAL A 414 55.59 16.35 -21.03
N VAL A 415 55.31 17.63 -20.77
CA VAL A 415 54.47 18.12 -19.65
C VAL A 415 53.14 17.37 -19.46
N ASN A 416 52.52 16.85 -20.53
CA ASN A 416 51.22 16.17 -20.47
C ASN A 416 51.28 14.65 -20.73
N GLY A 417 52.45 14.05 -20.93
CA GLY A 417 52.52 12.66 -21.41
C GLY A 417 53.83 12.28 -22.10
N VAL A 418 53.69 11.40 -23.09
CA VAL A 418 54.74 10.97 -24.01
C VAL A 418 54.45 11.57 -25.39
N ILE A 419 55.47 12.08 -26.07
CA ILE A 419 55.41 12.35 -27.52
C ILE A 419 55.88 11.08 -28.26
N PRO A 420 55.13 10.63 -29.30
CA PRO A 420 55.56 9.54 -30.18
C PRO A 420 56.96 9.74 -30.74
N GLY A 421 57.68 8.64 -30.93
CA GLY A 421 58.98 8.64 -31.60
C GLY A 421 58.88 9.16 -33.04
N LYS A 422 60.03 9.47 -33.62
CA LYS A 422 60.14 10.00 -34.98
C LYS A 422 61.09 9.18 -35.82
N VAL A 423 60.74 9.04 -37.09
CA VAL A 423 61.61 8.44 -38.11
C VAL A 423 61.78 9.48 -39.21
N SER A 424 63.01 9.95 -39.40
CA SER A 424 63.37 10.89 -40.46
C SER A 424 64.06 10.10 -41.58
N LEU A 425 63.53 10.24 -42.80
CA LEU A 425 64.04 9.56 -44.00
C LEU A 425 64.61 10.62 -44.94
N GLU A 426 65.90 10.48 -45.25
CA GLU A 426 66.63 11.34 -46.18
C GLU A 426 67.19 10.51 -47.34
N PHE A 427 66.76 10.86 -48.54
CA PHE A 427 67.27 10.33 -49.80
C PHE A 427 68.27 11.35 -50.34
N GLY A 428 69.51 10.93 -50.63
CA GLY A 428 70.56 11.83 -51.13
C GLY A 428 70.33 12.43 -52.52
N GLU A 429 69.24 12.08 -53.21
CA GLU A 429 68.83 12.60 -54.52
C GLU A 429 67.33 12.92 -54.56
N SER A 430 66.90 13.74 -55.52
CA SER A 430 65.50 14.16 -55.68
C SER A 430 64.62 13.05 -56.26
N ILE A 431 63.64 12.58 -55.50
CA ILE A 431 62.73 11.49 -55.92
C ILE A 431 61.50 12.06 -56.62
N ALA A 432 61.38 11.84 -57.94
CA ALA A 432 60.30 12.42 -58.75
C ALA A 432 58.93 11.75 -58.53
N ASN A 433 58.90 10.43 -58.28
CA ASN A 433 57.69 9.62 -58.17
C ASN A 433 57.91 8.45 -57.20
N GLY A 434 57.96 8.77 -55.91
CA GLY A 434 58.16 7.80 -54.83
C GLY A 434 56.98 7.75 -53.86
N LYS A 435 56.83 6.61 -53.18
CA LYS A 435 55.89 6.38 -52.08
C LYS A 435 56.58 5.59 -50.98
N TYR A 436 56.06 5.72 -49.76
CA TYR A 436 56.44 4.89 -48.63
C TYR A 436 55.20 4.26 -47.99
N ASN A 437 55.36 3.06 -47.45
CA ASN A 437 54.45 2.43 -46.49
C ASN A 437 55.27 2.03 -45.26
N ILE A 438 54.80 2.36 -44.06
CA ILE A 438 55.36 1.91 -42.79
C ILE A 438 54.38 0.91 -42.21
N LEU A 439 54.80 -0.34 -42.11
CA LEU A 439 53.97 -1.47 -41.71
C LEU A 439 54.37 -1.94 -40.31
N SER A 440 53.40 -2.25 -39.45
CA SER A 440 53.65 -2.92 -38.17
C SER A 440 53.14 -4.35 -38.25
N SER A 441 53.83 -5.29 -37.60
CA SER A 441 53.61 -6.73 -37.74
C SER A 441 52.16 -7.16 -37.48
N ASN A 442 51.47 -6.52 -36.54
CA ASN A 442 50.10 -6.84 -36.14
C ASN A 442 49.01 -6.08 -36.93
N ARG A 443 49.31 -4.92 -37.50
CA ARG A 443 48.32 -3.99 -38.10
C ARG A 443 48.46 -3.77 -39.61
N GLY A 444 49.52 -4.27 -40.23
CA GLY A 444 49.85 -3.89 -41.60
C GLY A 444 50.27 -2.42 -41.69
N THR A 445 49.96 -1.76 -42.81
CA THR A 445 50.33 -0.35 -43.06
C THR A 445 49.71 0.61 -42.04
N VAL A 446 50.54 1.14 -41.14
CA VAL A 446 50.17 2.12 -40.10
C VAL A 446 50.28 3.56 -40.61
N LYS A 447 51.20 3.80 -41.56
CA LYS A 447 51.37 5.07 -42.25
C LYS A 447 51.74 4.83 -43.71
N SER A 448 51.30 5.71 -44.61
CA SER A 448 51.79 5.75 -45.98
C SER A 448 51.68 7.16 -46.56
N GLY A 449 52.42 7.41 -47.64
CA GLY A 449 52.40 8.69 -48.34
C GLY A 449 53.23 8.70 -49.61
N ALA A 450 53.20 9.83 -50.33
CA ALA A 450 54.17 10.12 -51.36
C ALA A 450 55.48 10.61 -50.72
N ILE A 451 56.62 10.24 -51.32
CA ILE A 451 57.93 10.79 -50.96
C ILE A 451 58.03 12.20 -51.57
N PRO A 452 58.33 13.25 -50.78
CA PRO A 452 58.48 14.59 -51.32
C PRO A 452 59.66 14.72 -52.29
N VAL A 453 59.55 15.62 -53.28
CA VAL A 453 60.52 15.76 -54.39
C VAL A 453 61.94 16.13 -53.92
N ASN A 454 62.07 16.76 -52.75
CA ASN A 454 63.37 17.07 -52.14
C ASN A 454 64.03 15.86 -51.43
N GLY A 455 63.41 14.68 -51.45
CA GLY A 455 63.94 13.47 -50.83
C GLY A 455 63.93 13.46 -49.29
N LYS A 456 63.19 14.36 -48.61
CA LYS A 456 63.22 14.45 -47.13
C LYS A 456 61.83 14.51 -46.52
N PHE A 457 61.56 13.64 -45.56
CA PHE A 457 60.35 13.68 -44.74
C PHE A 457 60.55 13.02 -43.37
N GLU A 458 59.63 13.30 -42.44
CA GLU A 458 59.57 12.65 -41.12
C GLU A 458 58.20 11.99 -40.92
N VAL A 459 58.18 10.91 -40.14
CA VAL A 459 56.96 10.25 -39.68
C VAL A 459 57.01 10.08 -38.17
N GLU A 460 55.95 10.51 -37.50
CA GLU A 460 55.70 10.22 -36.08
C GLU A 460 55.09 8.82 -35.93
N LEU A 461 55.68 8.00 -35.07
CA LEU A 461 55.32 6.62 -34.78
C LEU A 461 55.40 6.37 -33.27
N ASN A 462 54.39 5.71 -32.71
CA ASN A 462 54.45 5.23 -31.33
C ASN A 462 55.52 4.14 -31.17
N SER A 463 55.85 3.78 -29.93
CA SER A 463 56.68 2.63 -29.61
C SER A 463 56.24 1.32 -30.27
N GLY A 464 57.21 0.46 -30.55
CA GLY A 464 57.04 -0.82 -31.23
C GLY A 464 57.94 -1.01 -32.46
N ASN A 465 57.73 -2.15 -33.13
CA ASN A 465 58.51 -2.58 -34.29
C ASN A 465 57.76 -2.31 -35.60
N TYR A 466 58.48 -1.78 -36.60
CA TYR A 466 57.95 -1.46 -37.92
C TYR A 466 58.91 -1.86 -39.04
N LEU A 467 58.33 -2.06 -40.22
CA LEU A 467 59.01 -2.34 -41.48
C LEU A 467 58.72 -1.20 -42.46
N ILE A 468 59.76 -0.63 -43.08
CA ILE A 468 59.64 0.48 -44.04
C ILE A 468 59.72 -0.08 -45.46
N GLU A 469 58.60 -0.04 -46.19
CA GLU A 469 58.51 -0.36 -47.61
C GLU A 469 58.61 0.94 -48.44
N ILE A 470 59.56 1.00 -49.36
CA ILE A 470 59.78 2.13 -50.27
C ILE A 470 59.48 1.69 -51.70
N ILE A 471 58.64 2.46 -52.39
CA ILE A 471 58.19 2.16 -53.75
C ILE A 471 58.50 3.36 -54.65
N ILE A 472 59.41 3.21 -55.63
CA ILE A 472 59.77 4.29 -56.58
C ILE A 472 59.56 3.77 -58.00
N ASP A 473 58.87 4.57 -58.82
CA ASP A 473 58.49 4.24 -60.20
C ASP A 473 57.85 2.85 -60.40
N GLY A 474 57.18 2.36 -59.35
CA GLY A 474 56.48 1.07 -59.32
C GLY A 474 57.30 -0.12 -58.84
N CYS A 475 58.60 0.04 -58.60
CA CYS A 475 59.47 -0.97 -57.99
C CYS A 475 59.51 -0.83 -56.47
N THR A 476 59.43 -1.95 -55.74
CA THR A 476 59.64 -2.01 -54.29
C THR A 476 61.12 -2.26 -53.97
N TYR A 477 61.71 -1.36 -53.19
CA TYR A 477 63.11 -1.40 -52.75
C TYR A 477 63.27 -2.25 -51.48
N PRO A 478 64.49 -2.66 -51.10
CA PRO A 478 64.73 -3.44 -49.88
C PRO A 478 64.08 -2.78 -48.66
N THR A 479 63.33 -3.54 -47.86
CA THR A 479 62.68 -2.97 -46.68
C THR A 479 63.62 -2.93 -45.49
N GLU A 480 63.49 -1.88 -44.68
CA GLU A 480 64.32 -1.64 -43.50
C GLU A 480 63.48 -1.79 -42.22
N SER A 481 64.04 -2.45 -41.20
CA SER A 481 63.37 -2.68 -39.91
C SER A 481 63.79 -1.64 -38.89
N ILE A 482 62.83 -1.03 -38.21
CA ILE A 482 63.04 -0.02 -37.17
C ILE A 482 62.28 -0.37 -35.88
N THR A 483 62.79 0.11 -34.75
CA THR A 483 62.21 -0.14 -33.42
C THR A 483 62.20 1.17 -32.65
N ILE A 484 61.02 1.73 -32.44
CA ILE A 484 60.83 2.87 -31.54
C ILE A 484 60.72 2.30 -30.11
N LEU A 485 61.65 2.67 -29.22
CA LEU A 485 61.54 2.29 -27.82
C LEU A 485 60.47 3.12 -27.11
N ASP A 486 59.75 2.46 -26.20
CA ASP A 486 58.80 3.05 -25.25
C ASP A 486 59.51 3.92 -24.21
N GLN A 487 58.77 4.89 -23.67
CA GLN A 487 59.21 5.73 -22.57
C GLN A 487 58.17 5.67 -21.43
N PRO A 488 58.49 5.03 -20.29
CA PRO A 488 57.49 4.67 -19.28
C PRO A 488 56.83 5.90 -18.64
N GLN A 489 55.54 5.77 -18.36
CA GLN A 489 54.76 6.76 -17.61
C GLN A 489 54.54 6.32 -16.15
N ILE A 490 54.34 7.30 -15.27
CA ILE A 490 53.91 7.08 -13.86
C ILE A 490 52.64 6.23 -13.77
N ASN A 491 52.52 5.42 -12.71
CA ASN A 491 51.32 4.59 -12.50
C ASN A 491 50.32 5.28 -11.57
N VAL A 492 49.11 5.52 -12.08
CA VAL A 492 48.01 6.21 -11.39
C VAL A 492 46.70 5.59 -11.83
N SER A 493 45.83 5.26 -10.88
CA SER A 493 44.46 4.80 -11.12
C SER A 493 43.45 5.79 -10.54
N ILE A 494 42.38 6.05 -11.31
CA ILE A 494 41.21 6.85 -10.92
C ILE A 494 39.96 6.21 -11.55
N PRO A 495 38.75 6.47 -11.02
CA PRO A 495 37.51 6.05 -11.68
C PRO A 495 37.39 6.65 -13.08
N SER A 496 36.90 5.87 -14.04
CA SER A 496 36.61 6.37 -15.40
C SER A 496 35.35 7.24 -15.45
N ASN A 497 34.41 6.97 -14.54
CA ASN A 497 33.11 7.61 -14.40
C ASN A 497 32.82 7.81 -12.91
N ILE A 498 32.22 8.93 -12.52
CA ILE A 498 31.83 9.22 -11.13
C ILE A 498 30.40 9.79 -11.10
N ILE A 499 29.56 9.27 -10.20
CA ILE A 499 28.24 9.85 -9.89
C ILE A 499 28.37 10.73 -8.65
N ILE A 500 28.02 12.02 -8.79
CA ILE A 500 28.06 13.03 -7.73
C ILE A 500 26.62 13.40 -7.35
N CYS A 501 26.27 13.39 -6.07
CA CYS A 501 25.01 13.98 -5.60
C CYS A 501 25.16 15.49 -5.35
N GLU A 502 26.03 15.87 -4.41
CA GLU A 502 26.39 17.27 -4.13
C GLU A 502 27.89 17.53 -4.29
N SER A 503 28.70 16.65 -3.69
CA SER A 503 30.15 16.63 -3.85
C SER A 503 30.69 15.19 -3.77
N PHE A 504 31.92 14.98 -4.25
CA PHE A 504 32.66 13.72 -4.12
C PHE A 504 34.14 14.01 -3.88
N LEU A 505 34.78 13.30 -2.93
CA LEU A 505 36.21 13.44 -2.67
C LEU A 505 37.01 12.39 -3.45
N LEU A 506 37.67 12.81 -4.54
CA LEU A 506 38.55 11.95 -5.34
C LEU A 506 39.98 11.99 -4.80
N ILE A 507 40.47 10.85 -4.30
CA ILE A 507 41.88 10.63 -3.94
C ILE A 507 42.49 9.72 -5.02
N PRO A 508 43.42 10.18 -5.87
CA PRO A 508 44.04 9.33 -6.89
C PRO A 508 44.91 8.22 -6.26
N GLU A 509 44.76 6.98 -6.73
CA GLU A 509 45.53 5.84 -6.21
C GLU A 509 46.86 5.72 -6.96
N THR A 510 47.98 5.65 -6.23
CA THR A 510 49.33 5.47 -6.76
C THR A 510 50.30 5.02 -5.67
N ALA A 511 51.37 4.33 -6.04
CA ALA A 511 52.52 4.08 -5.17
C ALA A 511 53.60 5.18 -5.28
N ASP A 512 53.52 6.06 -6.29
CA ASP A 512 54.52 7.08 -6.60
C ASP A 512 54.28 8.38 -5.78
N GLN A 513 55.35 9.14 -5.54
CA GLN A 513 55.24 10.49 -4.97
C GLN A 513 55.04 11.53 -6.07
N LEU A 514 53.77 11.89 -6.29
CA LEU A 514 53.31 12.69 -7.42
C LEU A 514 52.71 14.01 -6.98
N LEU A 515 52.87 15.01 -7.85
CA LEU A 515 52.04 16.21 -7.89
C LEU A 515 50.88 15.95 -8.85
N PHE A 516 49.68 16.22 -8.39
CA PHE A 516 48.46 16.15 -9.18
C PHE A 516 47.97 17.57 -9.49
N THR A 517 47.50 17.78 -10.72
CA THR A 517 46.85 19.02 -11.16
C THR A 517 45.55 18.67 -11.88
N LEU A 518 44.43 18.88 -11.18
CA LEU A 518 43.09 18.64 -11.68
C LEU A 518 42.55 19.88 -12.40
N THR A 519 42.04 19.70 -13.63
CA THR A 519 41.27 20.69 -14.37
C THR A 519 39.80 20.28 -14.38
N ALA A 520 38.93 21.17 -13.89
CA ALA A 520 37.48 21.00 -13.84
C ALA A 520 36.79 21.39 -15.17
N PRO A 521 35.53 20.96 -15.41
CA PRO A 521 34.74 21.34 -16.58
C PRO A 521 34.61 22.86 -16.80
N SER A 522 34.57 23.64 -15.71
CA SER A 522 34.59 25.12 -15.72
C SER A 522 35.92 25.74 -16.16
N GLY A 523 36.98 24.94 -16.32
CA GLY A 523 38.36 25.41 -16.52
C GLY A 523 39.07 25.84 -15.24
N LYS A 524 38.46 25.70 -14.06
CA LYS A 524 39.13 25.84 -12.77
C LYS A 524 40.25 24.80 -12.65
N VAL A 525 41.40 25.20 -12.12
CA VAL A 525 42.55 24.30 -11.88
C VAL A 525 42.85 24.27 -10.38
N GLU A 526 43.10 23.07 -9.85
CA GLU A 526 43.51 22.79 -8.48
C GLU A 526 44.69 21.82 -8.49
N SER A 527 45.57 21.89 -7.48
CA SER A 527 46.71 20.97 -7.37
C SER A 527 46.84 20.41 -5.95
N SER A 528 47.21 19.12 -5.85
CA SER A 528 47.36 18.36 -4.61
C SER A 528 48.46 17.29 -4.77
N LYS A 529 48.79 16.53 -3.72
CA LYS A 529 49.83 15.49 -3.71
C LYS A 529 49.27 14.10 -3.47
N THR A 530 50.10 13.06 -3.65
CA THR A 530 49.78 11.68 -3.22
C THR A 530 49.25 11.65 -1.78
N GLY A 531 48.08 11.04 -1.58
CA GLY A 531 47.39 10.94 -0.28
C GLY A 531 46.44 12.11 0.04
N GLU A 532 46.43 13.18 -0.75
CA GLU A 532 45.45 14.26 -0.68
C GLU A 532 44.32 14.04 -1.73
N GLY A 533 43.20 14.76 -1.61
CA GLY A 533 42.03 14.56 -2.47
C GLY A 533 41.36 15.84 -2.97
N PHE A 534 40.68 15.73 -4.10
CA PHE A 534 39.97 16.81 -4.79
C PHE A 534 38.46 16.72 -4.56
N THR A 535 37.82 17.83 -4.19
CA THR A 535 36.36 17.90 -4.00
C THR A 535 35.67 18.24 -5.32
N LEU A 536 35.15 17.21 -5.99
CA LEU A 536 34.40 17.33 -7.24
C LEU A 536 32.96 17.80 -6.95
N THR A 537 32.48 18.81 -7.67
CA THR A 537 31.11 19.36 -7.54
C THR A 537 30.45 19.71 -8.88
N GLU A 538 31.18 19.65 -9.99
CA GLU A 538 30.68 19.98 -11.33
C GLU A 538 30.32 18.71 -12.12
N LYS A 539 29.41 18.83 -13.09
CA LYS A 539 29.16 17.80 -14.11
C LYS A 539 30.03 18.06 -15.34
N GLY A 540 30.71 17.02 -15.84
CA GLY A 540 31.35 17.03 -17.15
C GLY A 540 32.69 16.29 -17.18
N ASN A 541 33.49 16.59 -18.20
CA ASN A 541 34.81 15.97 -18.37
C ASN A 541 35.85 16.68 -17.50
N TYR A 542 36.39 15.95 -16.53
CA TYR A 542 37.55 16.36 -15.75
C TYR A 542 38.85 15.83 -16.38
N SER A 543 39.95 16.55 -16.13
CA SER A 543 41.29 16.26 -16.67
C SER A 543 42.30 16.30 -15.52
N LEU A 544 42.78 15.14 -15.08
CA LEU A 544 43.84 15.02 -14.06
C LEU A 544 45.19 14.87 -14.76
N LEU A 545 46.06 15.86 -14.61
CA LEU A 545 47.49 15.70 -14.89
C LEU A 545 48.18 15.19 -13.63
N ALA A 546 49.06 14.22 -13.78
CA ALA A 546 49.95 13.74 -12.73
C ALA A 546 51.41 13.87 -13.19
N GLU A 547 52.29 14.30 -12.29
CA GLU A 547 53.70 14.62 -12.55
C GLU A 547 54.58 14.12 -11.39
N PRO A 548 55.80 13.59 -11.63
CA PRO A 548 56.71 13.17 -10.56
C PRO A 548 57.23 14.38 -9.76
N ILE A 549 57.32 14.25 -8.43
CA ILE A 549 57.88 15.31 -7.58
C ILE A 549 59.42 15.39 -7.70
N ASP A 550 60.09 14.26 -8.00
CA ASP A 550 61.52 14.26 -8.32
C ASP A 550 61.76 14.61 -9.79
N ALA A 551 62.43 15.74 -10.01
CA ALA A 551 62.84 16.22 -11.34
C ALA A 551 63.88 15.32 -12.05
N ASN A 552 64.43 14.31 -11.35
CA ASN A 552 65.33 13.31 -11.92
C ASN A 552 64.61 11.99 -12.31
N SER A 553 63.29 11.90 -12.11
CA SER A 553 62.51 10.71 -12.48
C SER A 553 62.58 10.43 -13.99
N SER A 554 62.75 9.15 -14.34
CA SER A 554 62.65 8.67 -15.72
C SER A 554 61.20 8.43 -16.19
N LEU A 555 60.23 8.51 -15.28
CA LEU A 555 58.82 8.31 -15.58
C LEU A 555 58.19 9.61 -16.10
N CYS A 556 57.58 9.57 -17.28
CA CYS A 556 56.86 10.73 -17.80
C CYS A 556 55.59 11.02 -17.00
N ALA A 557 55.20 12.30 -17.00
CA ALA A 557 53.87 12.74 -16.60
C ALA A 557 52.76 11.94 -17.33
N LYS A 558 51.57 11.87 -16.73
CA LYS A 558 50.43 11.14 -17.29
C LYS A 558 49.16 11.97 -17.15
N LYS A 559 48.49 12.23 -18.27
CA LYS A 559 47.20 12.89 -18.31
C LYS A 559 46.06 11.88 -18.40
N LEU A 560 45.20 11.86 -17.39
CA LEU A 560 44.00 11.05 -17.29
C LEU A 560 42.77 11.94 -17.47
N ASN A 561 41.70 11.42 -18.08
CA ASN A 561 40.42 12.12 -18.19
C ASN A 561 39.30 11.19 -17.72
N PHE A 562 38.28 11.74 -17.06
CA PHE A 562 37.13 11.01 -16.54
C PHE A 562 35.87 11.87 -16.61
N GLU A 563 34.69 11.24 -16.70
CA GLU A 563 33.41 11.96 -16.72
C GLU A 563 32.76 11.95 -15.33
N THR A 564 32.31 13.11 -14.87
CA THR A 564 31.40 13.22 -13.73
C THR A 564 29.97 13.43 -14.21
N THR A 565 29.04 12.73 -13.59
CA THR A 565 27.61 12.94 -13.77
C THR A 565 27.00 13.42 -12.46
N LEU A 566 26.33 14.56 -12.47
CA LEU A 566 25.48 14.97 -11.34
C LEU A 566 24.20 14.12 -11.38
N LEU A 567 23.90 13.44 -10.28
CA LEU A 567 22.63 12.76 -10.08
C LEU A 567 21.52 13.82 -9.94
N SER A 568 20.35 13.55 -10.49
CA SER A 568 19.18 14.41 -10.23
C SER A 568 18.68 14.16 -8.80
N PRO A 569 18.18 15.18 -8.07
CA PRO A 569 17.54 14.97 -6.78
C PRO A 569 16.44 13.92 -6.91
N PHE A 570 16.49 12.92 -6.02
CA PHE A 570 15.47 11.88 -5.89
C PHE A 570 14.93 11.93 -4.46
N SER A 571 13.65 11.61 -4.30
CA SER A 571 12.98 11.54 -3.00
C SER A 571 12.59 10.09 -2.70
N TYR A 572 12.55 9.76 -1.42
CA TYR A 572 12.06 8.47 -0.95
C TYR A 572 11.26 8.64 0.34
N THR A 573 10.29 7.76 0.56
CA THR A 573 9.45 7.80 1.76
C THR A 573 8.94 6.39 2.14
N PRO A 574 8.87 6.06 3.44
CA PRO A 574 8.28 4.81 3.91
C PRO A 574 6.74 4.90 3.91
N VAL A 575 6.10 4.28 2.92
CA VAL A 575 4.63 4.21 2.80
C VAL A 575 4.10 3.00 3.53
N LEU A 576 3.16 3.19 4.46
CA LEU A 576 2.44 2.10 5.12
C LEU A 576 1.46 1.42 4.14
N LEU A 577 1.51 0.08 4.05
CA LEU A 577 0.67 -0.74 3.17
C LEU A 577 -0.46 -1.41 3.95
N GLU A 578 -1.51 -0.64 4.25
CA GLU A 578 -2.75 -1.13 4.88
C GLU A 578 -3.62 -1.87 3.83
N GLU A 579 -3.40 -3.19 3.64
CA GLU A 579 -4.19 -4.00 2.69
C GLU A 579 -5.44 -4.66 3.31
N LYS A 580 -5.41 -5.04 4.60
CA LYS A 580 -6.57 -5.56 5.34
C LYS A 580 -6.50 -5.24 6.84
N CYS A 581 -7.65 -5.27 7.48
CA CYS A 581 -7.90 -4.93 8.90
C CYS A 581 -7.02 -5.63 9.93
N PHE A 582 -6.55 -6.83 9.61
CA PHE A 582 -5.74 -7.67 10.50
C PHE A 582 -4.44 -8.14 9.83
N ASP A 583 -4.04 -7.57 8.70
CA ASP A 583 -2.76 -7.92 8.07
C ASP A 583 -1.57 -7.32 8.86
N PRO A 584 -0.39 -7.97 8.85
CA PRO A 584 0.76 -7.48 9.60
C PRO A 584 1.18 -6.11 9.09
N ILE A 585 1.59 -5.22 10.01
CA ILE A 585 2.08 -3.89 9.66
C ILE A 585 3.27 -4.06 8.69
N ARG A 586 3.16 -3.43 7.52
CA ARG A 586 4.15 -3.51 6.45
C ARG A 586 4.35 -2.14 5.83
N TYR A 587 5.60 -1.73 5.68
CA TYR A 587 5.98 -0.53 4.96
C TYR A 587 6.60 -0.89 3.62
N ARG A 588 6.54 0.02 2.67
CA ARG A 588 7.27 -0.03 1.42
C ARG A 588 8.02 1.27 1.20
N ALA A 589 9.28 1.16 0.81
CA ALA A 589 10.00 2.29 0.25
C ALA A 589 9.41 2.62 -1.13
N GLU A 590 8.78 3.78 -1.23
CA GLU A 590 8.48 4.41 -2.51
C GLU A 590 9.56 5.44 -2.84
N LEU A 591 9.92 5.52 -4.12
CA LEU A 591 11.01 6.34 -4.63
C LEU A 591 10.53 7.11 -5.87
N GLU A 592 10.86 8.41 -5.93
CA GLU A 592 10.62 9.24 -7.11
C GLU A 592 11.95 9.78 -7.67
N GLY A 593 12.11 9.77 -8.98
CA GLY A 593 13.32 10.23 -9.67
C GLY A 593 14.42 9.18 -9.86
N ILE A 594 14.41 8.07 -9.10
CA ILE A 594 15.35 6.94 -9.25
C ILE A 594 14.62 5.60 -9.23
N SER A 595 15.22 4.58 -9.85
CA SER A 595 14.68 3.21 -9.91
C SER A 595 15.35 2.30 -8.88
N ILE A 596 14.61 1.29 -8.40
CA ILE A 596 15.03 0.42 -7.30
C ILE A 596 16.26 -0.46 -7.63
N ASP A 597 16.50 -0.75 -8.91
CA ASP A 597 17.70 -1.43 -9.42
C ASP A 597 18.98 -0.57 -9.39
N LYS A 598 18.88 0.70 -8.97
CA LYS A 598 19.99 1.67 -8.95
C LYS A 598 20.31 2.21 -7.57
N VAL A 599 19.78 1.59 -6.51
CA VAL A 599 19.96 2.03 -5.12
C VAL A 599 20.23 0.87 -4.17
N ASN A 600 21.06 1.16 -3.17
CA ASN A 600 21.18 0.38 -1.94
C ASN A 600 20.18 0.93 -0.91
N LEU A 601 19.47 0.04 -0.22
CA LEU A 601 18.38 0.38 0.68
C LEU A 601 18.66 -0.21 2.07
N ARG A 602 18.47 0.58 3.14
CA ARG A 602 18.63 0.15 4.54
C ARG A 602 17.47 0.69 5.38
N TRP A 603 16.80 -0.19 6.12
CA TRP A 603 15.90 0.16 7.22
C TRP A 603 16.68 0.07 8.52
N LEU A 604 16.59 1.09 9.37
CA LEU A 604 17.31 1.18 10.64
C LEU A 604 16.32 1.25 11.81
N ASP A 605 16.69 0.67 12.95
CA ASP A 605 16.00 0.88 14.23
C ASP A 605 16.39 2.23 14.88
N SER A 606 15.87 2.48 16.08
CA SER A 606 16.19 3.67 16.89
C SER A 606 17.64 3.74 17.38
N ASN A 607 18.43 2.66 17.22
CA ASN A 607 19.86 2.59 17.55
C ASN A 607 20.76 2.74 16.31
N GLY A 608 20.18 2.84 15.11
CA GLY A 608 20.91 2.87 13.82
C GLY A 608 21.31 1.49 13.30
N VAL A 609 20.81 0.39 13.89
CA VAL A 609 21.09 -0.98 13.47
C VAL A 609 20.25 -1.34 12.25
N ILE A 610 20.86 -1.95 11.23
CA ILE A 610 20.14 -2.41 10.03
C ILE A 610 19.16 -3.53 10.41
N VAL A 611 17.86 -3.27 10.26
CA VAL A 611 16.75 -4.21 10.46
C VAL A 611 16.10 -4.68 9.16
N GLY A 612 16.60 -4.21 8.00
CA GLY A 612 16.21 -4.74 6.69
C GLY A 612 16.92 -4.05 5.53
N ARG A 613 16.94 -4.70 4.36
CA ARG A 613 17.52 -4.15 3.10
C ARG A 613 16.57 -4.23 1.88
N SER A 614 15.31 -4.63 2.09
CA SER A 614 14.32 -4.88 1.02
C SER A 614 13.42 -3.67 0.74
N ARG A 615 12.81 -3.58 -0.45
CA ARG A 615 11.82 -2.52 -0.74
C ARG A 615 10.58 -2.60 0.15
N GLU A 616 10.18 -3.80 0.59
CA GLU A 616 9.14 -4.00 1.61
C GLU A 616 9.78 -4.36 2.97
N PHE A 617 9.18 -3.87 4.05
CA PHE A 617 9.67 -4.01 5.42
C PHE A 617 8.53 -4.38 6.37
N TYR A 618 8.81 -5.32 7.27
CA TYR A 618 7.91 -5.77 8.31
C TYR A 618 8.57 -5.43 9.65
N PRO A 619 8.08 -4.42 10.40
CA PRO A 619 8.72 -3.99 11.63
C PRO A 619 8.77 -5.12 12.67
N PRO A 620 9.94 -5.40 13.29
CA PRO A 620 10.06 -6.44 14.33
C PRO A 620 9.40 -6.03 15.65
N SER A 621 9.05 -4.75 15.81
CA SER A 621 8.35 -4.19 16.97
C SER A 621 7.58 -2.93 16.58
N ILE A 622 6.76 -2.42 17.50
CA ILE A 622 6.31 -1.01 17.49
C ILE A 622 7.48 -0.06 17.85
N GLY A 623 7.31 1.24 17.60
CA GLY A 623 8.30 2.29 17.91
C GLY A 623 8.86 3.00 16.68
N HIS A 624 9.98 3.71 16.86
CA HIS A 624 10.61 4.51 15.79
C HIS A 624 11.63 3.71 14.96
N PHE A 625 11.58 3.93 13.65
CA PHE A 625 12.49 3.38 12.65
C PHE A 625 12.88 4.48 11.66
N SER A 626 13.87 4.23 10.80
CA SER A 626 14.17 5.13 9.68
C SER A 626 14.54 4.36 8.40
N LEU A 627 14.35 5.03 7.25
CA LEU A 627 14.69 4.54 5.93
C LEU A 627 15.86 5.35 5.37
N VAL A 628 16.88 4.66 4.84
CA VAL A 628 18.07 5.25 4.20
C VAL A 628 18.25 4.62 2.82
N ILE A 629 18.43 5.44 1.78
CA ILE A 629 18.60 4.97 0.40
C ILE A 629 19.76 5.71 -0.28
N SER A 630 20.78 4.98 -0.75
CA SER A 630 21.95 5.54 -1.46
C SER A 630 22.10 5.01 -2.89
N PRO A 631 22.56 5.82 -3.87
CA PRO A 631 22.72 5.37 -5.26
C PRO A 631 23.87 4.38 -5.46
N ILE A 632 23.63 3.32 -6.23
CA ILE A 632 24.68 2.44 -6.77
C ILE A 632 25.56 3.27 -7.73
N GLY A 633 26.88 3.07 -7.71
CA GLY A 633 27.81 3.85 -8.52
C GLY A 633 28.18 5.22 -7.93
N SER A 634 27.54 5.65 -6.84
CA SER A 634 28.03 6.76 -6.00
C SER A 634 28.90 6.20 -4.89
N GLY A 635 30.10 6.78 -4.66
CA GLY A 635 31.00 6.28 -3.60
C GLY A 635 30.44 6.57 -2.21
N PHE A 636 30.11 7.84 -1.95
CA PHE A 636 29.38 8.27 -0.76
C PHE A 636 28.52 9.50 -1.11
N CYS A 637 27.20 9.34 -1.23
CA CYS A 637 26.28 10.47 -1.13
C CYS A 637 25.80 10.58 0.33
N PRO A 638 25.80 11.77 0.95
CA PRO A 638 25.15 11.98 2.23
C PRO A 638 23.64 11.75 2.07
N VAL A 639 23.05 10.95 2.95
CA VAL A 639 21.66 10.48 2.86
C VAL A 639 20.99 10.64 4.21
N GLU A 640 20.05 11.58 4.31
CA GLU A 640 19.31 11.83 5.56
C GLU A 640 18.32 10.70 5.84
N PRO A 641 18.35 10.05 7.03
CA PRO A 641 17.40 9.00 7.36
C PRO A 641 15.97 9.54 7.49
N VAL A 642 15.05 9.03 6.68
CA VAL A 642 13.62 9.38 6.77
C VAL A 642 13.00 8.57 7.91
N GLY A 643 12.84 9.22 9.06
CA GLY A 643 12.25 8.63 10.26
C GLY A 643 10.73 8.44 10.17
N PHE A 644 10.22 7.38 10.78
CA PHE A 644 8.79 7.09 10.91
C PHE A 644 8.49 6.34 12.23
N GLU A 645 7.21 6.29 12.60
CA GLU A 645 6.74 5.57 13.79
C GLU A 645 5.78 4.43 13.40
N VAL A 646 5.91 3.31 14.12
CA VAL A 646 5.08 2.11 13.99
C VAL A 646 4.19 2.04 15.22
N VAL A 647 2.92 2.40 15.05
CA VAL A 647 1.89 2.42 16.09
C VAL A 647 0.91 1.26 15.94
N THR A 648 0.14 0.94 16.99
CA THR A 648 -0.91 -0.08 16.93
C THR A 648 -2.16 0.45 16.18
N PRO A 649 -2.77 -0.34 15.26
CA PRO A 649 -3.96 0.10 14.54
C PRO A 649 -5.19 0.19 15.44
N ILE A 650 -6.05 1.19 15.18
CA ILE A 650 -7.32 1.37 15.89
C ILE A 650 -8.34 0.35 15.39
N THR A 651 -8.77 -0.52 16.32
CA THR A 651 -9.56 -1.73 16.06
C THR A 651 -10.82 -1.81 16.95
N THR A 652 -11.21 -0.69 17.58
CA THR A 652 -12.47 -0.56 18.30
C THR A 652 -12.84 0.90 18.49
N VAL A 653 -14.14 1.21 18.53
CA VAL A 653 -14.73 2.43 19.09
C VAL A 653 -15.85 2.06 20.07
N PRO A 654 -16.18 2.92 21.06
CA PRO A 654 -17.44 2.78 21.81
C PRO A 654 -18.63 2.98 20.85
N MET A 655 -19.74 2.32 21.13
CA MET A 655 -20.93 2.30 20.27
C MET A 655 -22.17 2.27 21.16
N ASP A 656 -22.67 3.43 21.57
CA ASP A 656 -23.85 3.53 22.45
C ASP A 656 -25.08 3.93 21.62
N LEU A 657 -26.23 3.28 21.88
CA LEU A 657 -27.49 3.50 21.15
C LEU A 657 -28.56 4.04 22.10
N ASP A 658 -28.87 5.32 21.98
CA ASP A 658 -29.96 5.98 22.73
C ASP A 658 -31.28 5.91 21.94
N LEU A 659 -32.39 5.74 22.66
CA LEU A 659 -33.74 5.66 22.10
C LEU A 659 -34.59 6.88 22.50
N GLY A 660 -34.78 7.80 21.56
CA GLY A 660 -35.69 8.94 21.70
C GLY A 660 -37.11 8.61 21.23
N LYS A 661 -38.09 8.57 22.14
CA LYS A 661 -39.52 8.52 21.78
C LYS A 661 -39.98 9.90 21.27
N THR A 662 -40.88 9.93 20.28
CA THR A 662 -41.57 11.17 19.85
C THR A 662 -43.09 11.01 19.95
N CYS A 663 -43.74 11.86 20.75
CA CYS A 663 -45.20 11.92 20.92
C CYS A 663 -45.87 12.70 19.76
N SER A 664 -45.68 12.27 18.52
CA SER A 664 -46.25 12.94 17.33
C SER A 664 -46.75 11.89 16.35
N ASP A 665 -47.99 12.02 15.88
CA ASP A 665 -48.59 11.08 14.92
C ASP A 665 -47.96 11.25 13.51
N PRO A 666 -47.44 10.19 12.86
CA PRO A 666 -47.28 8.81 13.37
C PRO A 666 -46.07 8.65 14.31
N GLU A 667 -46.29 8.02 15.47
CA GLU A 667 -45.28 7.87 16.51
C GLU A 667 -44.01 7.20 15.97
N ALA A 668 -42.91 7.95 15.98
CA ALA A 668 -41.62 7.50 15.51
C ALA A 668 -40.61 7.47 16.67
N VAL A 669 -39.78 6.43 16.68
CA VAL A 669 -38.62 6.36 17.56
C VAL A 669 -37.40 6.83 16.77
N ILE A 670 -36.61 7.70 17.38
CA ILE A 670 -35.29 8.08 16.89
C ILE A 670 -34.27 7.20 17.61
N ILE A 671 -33.42 6.52 16.85
CA ILE A 671 -32.25 5.80 17.39
C ILE A 671 -31.03 6.66 17.09
N SER A 672 -30.30 7.06 18.12
CA SER A 672 -29.09 7.90 18.03
C SER A 672 -27.85 7.10 18.41
N LEU A 673 -26.84 7.08 17.53
CA LEU A 673 -25.54 6.45 17.74
C LEU A 673 -24.52 7.47 18.30
N SER A 674 -24.07 7.23 19.53
CA SER A 674 -22.90 7.88 20.12
C SER A 674 -21.65 7.02 19.89
N THR A 675 -20.63 7.60 19.23
CA THR A 675 -19.35 6.92 18.92
C THR A 675 -18.23 7.95 18.65
N ASN A 676 -17.00 7.49 18.41
CA ASN A 676 -15.89 8.36 18.03
C ASN A 676 -15.93 8.70 16.52
N LEU A 677 -16.50 9.86 16.19
CA LEU A 677 -16.69 10.34 14.82
C LEU A 677 -15.38 10.61 14.05
N ASP A 678 -14.24 10.77 14.73
CA ASP A 678 -12.95 10.97 14.05
C ASP A 678 -12.39 9.65 13.43
N GLU A 679 -12.87 8.49 13.90
CA GLU A 679 -12.42 7.15 13.47
C GLU A 679 -13.45 6.42 12.58
N VAL A 680 -14.74 6.76 12.72
CA VAL A 680 -15.84 6.16 11.95
C VAL A 680 -16.06 6.91 10.65
N VAL A 681 -15.89 6.21 9.53
CA VAL A 681 -15.98 6.78 8.16
C VAL A 681 -17.24 6.32 7.42
N GLN A 682 -17.78 5.15 7.76
CA GLN A 682 -19.03 4.62 7.18
C GLN A 682 -19.86 3.94 8.29
N THR A 683 -21.19 4.02 8.21
CA THR A 683 -22.09 3.15 9.00
C THR A 683 -23.00 2.33 8.08
N GLU A 684 -23.31 1.08 8.45
CA GLU A 684 -24.36 0.27 7.83
C GLU A 684 -25.38 -0.15 8.91
N TRP A 685 -26.68 -0.09 8.59
CA TRP A 685 -27.77 -0.44 9.51
C TRP A 685 -28.50 -1.71 9.08
N ILE A 686 -28.79 -2.57 10.05
CA ILE A 686 -29.39 -3.89 9.88
C ILE A 686 -30.64 -3.97 10.76
N PHE A 687 -31.69 -4.60 10.26
CA PHE A 687 -32.93 -4.85 10.99
C PHE A 687 -33.23 -6.34 11.07
N TYR A 688 -33.78 -6.77 12.20
CA TYR A 688 -34.30 -8.11 12.42
C TYR A 688 -35.77 -8.02 12.87
N ASP A 689 -36.64 -8.71 12.14
CA ASP A 689 -38.06 -8.83 12.51
C ASP A 689 -38.27 -9.84 13.66
N GLU A 690 -39.52 -9.95 14.14
CA GLU A 690 -39.92 -10.87 15.22
C GLU A 690 -39.68 -12.36 14.90
N SER A 691 -39.50 -12.71 13.62
CA SER A 691 -39.13 -14.05 13.15
C SER A 691 -37.62 -14.22 12.92
N ASN A 692 -36.81 -13.24 13.35
CA ASN A 692 -35.36 -13.15 13.18
C ASN A 692 -34.89 -13.10 11.70
N ASN A 693 -35.74 -12.64 10.77
CA ASN A 693 -35.31 -12.43 9.37
C ASN A 693 -34.47 -11.15 9.26
N ARG A 694 -33.26 -11.27 8.74
CA ARG A 694 -32.31 -10.16 8.53
C ARG A 694 -32.71 -9.30 7.32
N GLN A 695 -32.64 -7.98 7.46
CA GLN A 695 -32.86 -7.01 6.38
C GLN A 695 -31.83 -5.87 6.44
N GLU A 696 -31.08 -5.65 5.35
CA GLU A 696 -30.22 -4.47 5.21
C GLU A 696 -31.08 -3.21 5.09
N LYS A 697 -30.83 -2.17 5.90
CA LYS A 697 -31.51 -0.87 5.82
C LYS A 697 -30.62 0.16 5.14
N VAL A 698 -30.22 -0.13 3.90
CA VAL A 698 -29.31 0.67 3.05
C VAL A 698 -29.72 2.16 2.89
N ALA A 699 -30.99 2.49 3.13
CA ALA A 699 -31.47 3.88 3.16
C ALA A 699 -30.96 4.70 4.37
N PHE A 700 -30.39 4.03 5.36
CA PHE A 700 -29.80 4.60 6.58
C PHE A 700 -28.27 4.47 6.62
N ASP A 701 -27.61 3.94 5.57
CA ASP A 701 -26.15 3.94 5.45
C ASP A 701 -25.62 5.37 5.72
N ASP A 702 -24.50 5.48 6.46
CA ASP A 702 -23.83 6.73 6.86
C ASP A 702 -24.64 7.68 7.77
N HIS A 703 -25.75 7.22 8.36
CA HIS A 703 -26.50 7.98 9.36
C HIS A 703 -26.12 7.57 10.79
N PHE A 704 -26.02 8.56 11.67
CA PHE A 704 -25.86 8.37 13.12
C PHE A 704 -27.20 8.47 13.87
N ASP A 705 -28.15 9.26 13.35
CA ASP A 705 -29.54 9.32 13.82
C ASP A 705 -30.48 8.71 12.77
N ILE A 706 -31.32 7.75 13.15
CA ILE A 706 -32.32 7.14 12.27
C ILE A 706 -33.73 7.23 12.87
N GLN A 707 -34.72 7.54 12.05
CA GLN A 707 -36.14 7.64 12.44
C GLN A 707 -36.88 6.39 11.95
N ILE A 708 -37.50 5.64 12.87
CA ILE A 708 -38.17 4.36 12.57
C ILE A 708 -39.56 4.27 13.22
N ASN A 709 -40.43 3.43 12.63
CA ASN A 709 -41.84 3.28 12.98
C ASN A 709 -42.31 1.81 12.97
N THR A 710 -41.36 0.86 13.07
CA THR A 710 -41.62 -0.58 13.03
C THR A 710 -40.93 -1.23 14.23
N SER A 711 -41.64 -2.07 14.99
CA SER A 711 -41.04 -2.83 16.09
C SER A 711 -40.03 -3.86 15.58
N GLY A 712 -39.02 -4.15 16.40
CA GLY A 712 -37.96 -5.13 16.07
C GLY A 712 -36.59 -4.70 16.56
N THR A 713 -35.57 -5.47 16.20
CA THR A 713 -34.18 -5.19 16.59
C THR A 713 -33.47 -4.42 15.48
N TYR A 714 -32.90 -3.28 15.84
CA TYR A 714 -32.05 -2.47 14.98
C TYR A 714 -30.59 -2.59 15.43
N GLU A 715 -29.70 -2.89 14.49
CA GLU A 715 -28.26 -3.03 14.68
C GLU A 715 -27.54 -2.03 13.79
N VAL A 716 -26.50 -1.38 14.32
CA VAL A 716 -25.60 -0.52 13.55
C VAL A 716 -24.19 -1.09 13.59
N VAL A 717 -23.49 -0.95 12.47
CA VAL A 717 -22.11 -1.38 12.29
C VAL A 717 -21.30 -0.17 11.80
N ALA A 718 -20.19 0.12 12.46
CA ALA A 718 -19.30 1.24 12.17
C ALA A 718 -17.99 0.74 11.54
N TYR A 719 -17.59 1.39 10.45
CA TYR A 719 -16.39 1.05 9.68
C TYR A 719 -15.42 2.23 9.62
N ASN A 720 -14.12 1.95 9.70
CA ASN A 720 -13.07 2.95 9.55
C ASN A 720 -12.71 3.21 8.07
N LYS A 721 -11.74 4.09 7.82
CA LYS A 721 -11.19 4.46 6.49
C LYS A 721 -10.80 3.28 5.58
N LEU A 722 -10.55 2.09 6.13
CA LEU A 722 -10.11 0.88 5.43
C LEU A 722 -11.27 -0.09 5.11
N GLY A 723 -12.51 0.26 5.50
CA GLY A 723 -13.65 -0.65 5.44
C GLY A 723 -13.61 -1.72 6.54
N CYS A 724 -12.91 -1.46 7.64
CA CYS A 724 -12.79 -2.39 8.76
C CYS A 724 -13.85 -2.12 9.83
N GLU A 725 -14.58 -3.15 10.21
CA GLU A 725 -15.56 -3.09 11.29
C GLU A 725 -14.84 -2.80 12.62
N ILE A 726 -15.08 -1.60 13.16
CA ILE A 726 -14.50 -1.09 14.41
C ILE A 726 -15.55 -0.95 15.52
N GLY A 727 -16.82 -1.15 15.21
CA GLY A 727 -17.88 -1.08 16.21
C GLY A 727 -19.16 -1.73 15.73
N ARG A 728 -19.90 -2.35 16.65
CA ARG A 728 -21.22 -2.92 16.42
C ARG A 728 -22.02 -2.82 17.71
N ASN A 729 -23.26 -2.35 17.63
CA ASN A 729 -24.21 -2.47 18.72
C ASN A 729 -25.63 -2.64 18.17
N PHE A 730 -26.54 -3.20 18.96
CA PHE A 730 -27.95 -3.36 18.59
C PHE A 730 -28.86 -3.05 19.77
N THR A 731 -30.08 -2.61 19.46
CA THR A 731 -31.12 -2.32 20.43
C THR A 731 -32.47 -2.83 19.92
N PHE A 732 -33.35 -3.23 20.83
CA PHE A 732 -34.71 -3.63 20.52
C PHE A 732 -35.64 -2.43 20.69
N VAL A 733 -36.46 -2.15 19.69
CA VAL A 733 -37.42 -1.05 19.73
C VAL A 733 -38.84 -1.60 19.78
N GLU A 734 -39.53 -1.25 20.85
CA GLU A 734 -40.98 -1.30 20.96
C GLU A 734 -41.55 0.04 20.47
N VAL A 735 -42.55 -0.02 19.58
CA VAL A 735 -43.34 1.14 19.16
C VAL A 735 -44.63 1.11 19.97
N SER A 736 -44.97 2.23 20.62
CA SER A 736 -46.13 2.28 21.51
C SER A 736 -47.45 2.10 20.72
N PRO A 737 -48.49 1.48 21.31
CA PRO A 737 -49.78 1.31 20.65
C PRO A 737 -50.55 2.64 20.63
N GLN A 738 -51.23 2.95 19.52
CA GLN A 738 -52.03 4.19 19.40
C GLN A 738 -53.08 4.30 20.51
N TYR A 739 -52.88 5.25 21.42
CA TYR A 739 -53.81 5.55 22.52
C TYR A 739 -54.95 6.44 22.04
N THR A 740 -56.18 6.13 22.46
CA THR A 740 -57.38 6.95 22.25
C THR A 740 -58.18 7.02 23.55
N VAL A 741 -58.75 8.20 23.86
CA VAL A 741 -59.73 8.33 24.95
C VAL A 741 -60.98 7.56 24.51
N ARG A 742 -61.38 6.54 25.28
CA ARG A 742 -62.38 5.56 24.82
C ARG A 742 -63.80 5.83 25.32
N ASP A 743 -63.93 6.46 26.49
CA ASP A 743 -65.16 6.42 27.29
C ASP A 743 -65.68 7.82 27.70
N LEU A 744 -65.38 8.86 26.89
CA LEU A 744 -65.93 10.21 27.03
C LEU A 744 -67.12 10.42 26.08
N GLU A 745 -68.25 10.92 26.59
CA GLU A 745 -69.44 11.28 25.80
C GLU A 745 -69.50 12.81 25.57
N ASP A 746 -69.99 13.24 24.40
CA ASP A 746 -70.16 14.65 24.03
C ASP A 746 -70.92 15.49 25.09
N THR A 747 -71.90 14.91 25.80
CA THR A 747 -72.78 15.65 26.73
C THR A 747 -73.24 14.88 27.97
N TYR A 748 -73.14 15.48 29.16
CA TYR A 748 -73.63 14.90 30.43
C TYR A 748 -74.70 15.78 31.14
N PRO A 749 -75.76 15.20 31.74
CA PRO A 749 -76.77 15.93 32.49
C PRO A 749 -76.29 16.35 33.89
N VAL A 750 -76.70 17.53 34.37
CA VAL A 750 -76.38 18.07 35.69
C VAL A 750 -77.64 18.67 36.35
N CYS A 751 -77.85 18.40 37.65
CA CYS A 751 -78.92 19.02 38.43
C CYS A 751 -78.35 19.92 39.54
N SER A 752 -78.76 21.19 39.54
CA SER A 752 -78.31 22.23 40.47
C SER A 752 -78.86 22.10 41.90
N ARG A 753 -79.97 21.35 42.10
CA ARG A 753 -80.50 21.06 43.45
C ARG A 753 -79.68 19.99 44.17
N LYS A 754 -79.29 18.92 43.46
CA LYS A 754 -78.50 17.80 43.98
C LYS A 754 -77.92 17.01 42.81
N ASN A 755 -76.59 16.92 42.74
CA ASN A 755 -75.93 16.21 41.65
C ASN A 755 -75.82 14.70 41.95
N THR A 756 -76.66 13.88 41.33
CA THR A 756 -76.74 12.42 41.56
C THR A 756 -76.02 11.55 40.52
N ILE A 757 -75.46 12.11 39.45
CA ILE A 757 -74.81 11.33 38.37
C ILE A 757 -73.61 10.51 38.84
N SER A 758 -73.30 9.40 38.15
CA SER A 758 -72.02 8.70 38.31
C SER A 758 -70.85 9.59 37.88
N PRO A 759 -69.66 9.45 38.48
CA PRO A 759 -68.45 10.05 37.92
C PRO A 759 -68.17 9.52 36.51
N ILE A 760 -67.67 10.39 35.65
CA ILE A 760 -67.03 10.09 34.37
C ILE A 760 -65.70 9.38 34.66
N ASP A 761 -65.40 8.32 33.91
CA ASP A 761 -64.12 7.60 33.93
C ASP A 761 -63.59 7.49 32.49
N PRO A 762 -62.52 8.22 32.11
CA PRO A 762 -62.01 8.23 30.74
C PRO A 762 -61.09 7.04 30.42
N GLY A 763 -60.78 6.18 31.39
CA GLY A 763 -59.83 5.07 31.26
C GLY A 763 -58.60 5.19 32.17
N GLU A 764 -57.60 4.34 31.93
CA GLU A 764 -56.39 4.26 32.76
C GLU A 764 -55.19 4.97 32.12
N PHE A 765 -54.89 6.15 32.66
CA PHE A 765 -53.77 7.02 32.32
C PHE A 765 -52.95 7.37 33.58
N ALA A 766 -51.71 7.82 33.41
CA ALA A 766 -50.80 8.16 34.51
C ALA A 766 -51.17 9.49 35.21
N LYS A 767 -51.77 10.43 34.46
CA LYS A 767 -52.28 11.72 34.98
C LYS A 767 -53.56 12.12 34.26
N TYR A 768 -54.33 12.98 34.92
CA TYR A 768 -55.59 13.55 34.45
C TYR A 768 -55.62 15.03 34.86
N ALA A 769 -56.16 15.88 34.00
CA ALA A 769 -56.39 17.30 34.27
C ALA A 769 -57.70 17.70 33.59
N TRP A 770 -58.72 17.97 34.39
CA TRP A 770 -60.05 18.39 33.94
C TRP A 770 -60.17 19.90 34.07
N TYR A 771 -60.58 20.58 33.00
CA TYR A 771 -60.75 22.01 32.93
C TYR A 771 -62.22 22.37 32.68
N PHE A 772 -62.64 23.53 33.20
CA PHE A 772 -63.94 24.16 32.93
C PHE A 772 -63.69 25.63 32.62
N ALA A 773 -64.00 26.06 31.39
CA ALA A 773 -63.64 27.39 30.88
C ALA A 773 -62.17 27.77 31.24
N ASP A 774 -61.23 26.95 30.77
CA ASP A 774 -59.78 27.06 30.94
C ASP A 774 -59.26 26.97 32.40
N GLN A 775 -60.13 26.74 33.39
CA GLN A 775 -59.74 26.58 34.80
C GLN A 775 -59.70 25.11 35.21
N LEU A 776 -58.55 24.65 35.72
CA LEU A 776 -58.38 23.30 36.27
C LEU A 776 -59.35 23.08 37.46
N VAL A 777 -60.29 22.15 37.30
CA VAL A 777 -61.31 21.78 38.30
C VAL A 777 -61.07 20.43 38.97
N SER A 778 -60.29 19.53 38.37
CA SER A 778 -59.92 18.23 38.97
C SER A 778 -58.64 17.67 38.36
N THR A 779 -57.94 16.83 39.13
CA THR A 779 -56.83 15.96 38.65
C THR A 779 -57.04 14.48 38.97
N GLN A 780 -58.26 14.11 39.38
CA GLN A 780 -58.64 12.72 39.67
C GLN A 780 -59.12 12.01 38.40
N ARG A 781 -58.84 10.71 38.27
CA ARG A 781 -59.38 9.85 37.18
C ARG A 781 -60.91 9.96 37.08
N LEU A 782 -61.59 9.77 38.21
CA LEU A 782 -63.04 9.88 38.32
C LEU A 782 -63.43 11.35 38.53
N PHE A 783 -64.16 11.93 37.58
CA PHE A 783 -64.62 13.32 37.67
C PHE A 783 -66.14 13.44 37.61
N LYS A 784 -66.70 14.45 38.28
CA LYS A 784 -68.15 14.66 38.35
C LYS A 784 -68.47 16.15 38.15
N PRO A 785 -68.91 16.57 36.95
CA PRO A 785 -69.19 17.98 36.68
C PRO A 785 -70.39 18.48 37.50
N ASP A 786 -70.22 19.63 38.16
CA ASP A 786 -71.19 20.29 39.02
C ASP A 786 -71.82 21.56 38.41
N LYS A 787 -71.24 22.05 37.30
CA LYS A 787 -71.65 23.27 36.59
C LYS A 787 -72.17 22.95 35.20
N ILE A 788 -72.78 23.96 34.60
CA ILE A 788 -73.35 23.94 33.25
C ILE A 788 -72.38 24.68 32.34
N GLY A 789 -71.88 24.02 31.30
CA GLY A 789 -70.95 24.61 30.33
C GLY A 789 -70.07 23.56 29.67
N ASP A 790 -68.99 24.04 29.05
CA ASP A 790 -68.06 23.23 28.29
C ASP A 790 -66.83 22.88 29.17
N TYR A 791 -66.39 21.63 29.11
CA TYR A 791 -65.30 21.03 29.87
C TYR A 791 -64.28 20.40 28.91
N GLN A 792 -63.02 20.38 29.33
CA GLN A 792 -61.89 19.82 28.58
C GLN A 792 -61.15 18.83 29.49
N LEU A 793 -60.69 17.72 28.93
CA LEU A 793 -59.88 16.71 29.59
C LEU A 793 -58.50 16.67 28.91
N VAL A 794 -57.44 16.78 29.70
CA VAL A 794 -56.08 16.39 29.29
C VAL A 794 -55.67 15.17 30.11
N VAL A 795 -55.21 14.11 29.45
CA VAL A 795 -54.62 12.93 30.10
C VAL A 795 -53.17 12.74 29.67
N THR A 796 -52.34 12.21 30.57
CA THR A 796 -50.95 11.85 30.26
C THR A 796 -50.77 10.34 30.34
N THR A 797 -50.22 9.71 29.30
CA THR A 797 -49.85 8.28 29.30
C THR A 797 -48.68 8.00 30.25
N GLU A 798 -48.38 6.73 30.54
CA GLU A 798 -47.17 6.35 31.31
C GLU A 798 -45.88 6.76 30.58
N ASP A 799 -45.91 6.77 29.25
CA ASP A 799 -44.83 7.29 28.37
C ASP A 799 -44.67 8.82 28.40
N GLY A 800 -45.57 9.55 29.06
CA GLY A 800 -45.50 11.01 29.19
C GLY A 800 -46.13 11.82 28.05
N CYS A 801 -46.76 11.18 27.06
CA CYS A 801 -47.49 11.87 26.00
C CYS A 801 -48.83 12.40 26.50
N GLU A 802 -49.21 13.62 26.10
CA GLU A 802 -50.48 14.26 26.47
C GLU A 802 -51.53 14.13 25.36
N LEU A 803 -52.76 13.77 25.73
CA LEU A 803 -53.93 13.67 24.86
C LEU A 803 -55.03 14.61 25.38
N GLU A 804 -55.76 15.27 24.47
CA GLU A 804 -56.80 16.25 24.79
C GLU A 804 -58.16 15.83 24.19
N ASP A 805 -59.23 16.01 24.96
CA ASP A 805 -60.63 15.77 24.52
C ASP A 805 -61.60 16.74 25.25
N SER A 806 -62.88 16.83 24.85
CA SER A 806 -63.84 17.82 25.39
C SER A 806 -65.30 17.37 25.40
N PHE A 807 -66.07 17.86 26.37
CA PHE A 807 -67.50 17.54 26.53
C PHE A 807 -68.30 18.72 27.11
N ARG A 808 -69.64 18.63 27.12
CA ARG A 808 -70.54 19.69 27.60
C ARG A 808 -71.57 19.20 28.63
N THR A 809 -72.14 20.11 29.42
CA THR A 809 -73.23 19.78 30.36
C THR A 809 -74.53 20.59 30.21
N TYR A 810 -75.65 20.00 30.63
CA TYR A 810 -77.02 20.56 30.51
C TYR A 810 -77.91 20.31 31.75
N VAL A 811 -79.10 20.93 31.84
CA VAL A 811 -79.96 20.97 33.05
C VAL A 811 -81.20 20.09 32.95
N VAL A 812 -81.56 19.40 34.04
CA VAL A 812 -82.66 18.39 34.06
C VAL A 812 -83.68 18.48 35.21
N CYS A 813 -83.71 19.55 36.02
CA CYS A 813 -84.51 19.55 37.27
C CYS A 813 -85.27 20.87 37.60
N ASN A 814 -86.19 21.28 36.70
CA ASN A 814 -87.10 22.42 36.89
C ASN A 814 -88.51 22.08 36.34
N TYR A 815 -89.59 22.36 37.07
CA TYR A 815 -90.94 21.88 36.72
C TYR A 815 -92.08 22.89 37.03
N GLN A 816 -93.26 22.67 36.43
CA GLN A 816 -94.48 23.47 36.60
C GLN A 816 -95.71 22.61 36.93
N LEU A 817 -96.75 23.24 37.50
CA LEU A 817 -97.95 22.58 38.03
C LEU A 817 -99.20 23.47 37.88
N VAL A 818 -100.32 22.92 37.40
CA VAL A 818 -101.62 23.60 37.23
C VAL A 818 -102.79 22.66 37.61
N TYR A 819 -103.78 23.16 38.37
CA TYR A 819 -105.01 22.42 38.71
C TYR A 819 -106.15 23.41 39.08
N PRO A 820 -107.45 23.03 38.98
CA PRO A 820 -108.57 23.93 39.23
C PRO A 820 -108.88 24.12 40.72
N ASN A 821 -109.46 25.28 41.07
CA ASN A 821 -109.91 25.63 42.43
C ASN A 821 -111.43 25.46 42.64
N ALA A 822 -112.18 25.13 41.60
CA ALA A 822 -113.61 24.81 41.66
C ALA A 822 -113.97 23.72 40.62
N MET A 823 -114.97 22.91 40.94
CA MET A 823 -115.50 21.85 40.06
C MET A 823 -117.04 21.81 40.10
N VAL A 824 -117.67 21.24 39.07
CA VAL A 824 -119.12 21.10 38.94
C VAL A 824 -119.51 19.63 38.78
N LEU A 825 -120.35 19.14 39.68
CA LEU A 825 -120.75 17.74 39.75
C LEU A 825 -121.49 17.32 38.47
N GLY A 826 -121.10 16.16 37.92
CA GLY A 826 -121.70 15.62 36.69
C GLY A 826 -121.31 16.33 35.39
N ASN A 827 -120.44 17.35 35.42
CA ASN A 827 -119.93 18.00 34.21
C ASN A 827 -118.47 17.56 33.92
N PRO A 828 -118.22 16.71 32.91
CA PRO A 828 -116.89 16.17 32.62
C PRO A 828 -115.90 17.22 32.07
N GLU A 829 -116.34 18.41 31.69
CA GLU A 829 -115.45 19.53 31.33
C GLU A 829 -115.11 20.44 32.51
N LYS A 830 -115.64 20.13 33.71
CA LYS A 830 -115.43 20.87 34.95
C LYS A 830 -115.23 19.93 36.15
N ASP A 831 -114.57 18.80 35.91
CA ASP A 831 -114.06 17.90 36.96
C ASP A 831 -112.79 18.49 37.62
N PHE A 832 -112.25 17.82 38.63
CA PHE A 832 -110.90 18.13 39.11
C PHE A 832 -109.87 17.31 38.31
N ARG A 833 -108.78 17.95 37.85
CA ARG A 833 -107.69 17.34 37.09
C ARG A 833 -106.38 18.10 37.32
N VAL A 834 -105.23 17.44 37.24
CA VAL A 834 -103.90 18.03 37.46
C VAL A 834 -103.08 17.99 36.16
N LEU A 835 -102.35 19.07 35.86
CA LEU A 835 -101.46 19.24 34.70
C LEU A 835 -100.05 19.60 35.17
N MET A 836 -99.03 18.97 34.58
CA MET A 836 -97.63 19.10 34.99
C MET A 836 -96.68 19.08 33.78
N SER A 837 -95.50 19.69 33.95
CA SER A 837 -94.39 19.58 33.00
C SER A 837 -93.43 18.42 33.34
N GLU A 838 -92.41 18.23 32.53
CA GLU A 838 -91.23 17.43 32.86
C GLU A 838 -90.61 17.82 34.22
N GLY A 839 -89.94 16.86 34.86
CA GLY A 839 -89.18 17.03 36.11
C GLY A 839 -89.73 16.27 37.33
N ILE A 840 -90.98 15.82 37.29
CA ILE A 840 -91.62 14.99 38.33
C ILE A 840 -92.01 13.63 37.73
N THR A 841 -91.79 12.54 38.47
CA THR A 841 -92.10 11.16 38.02
C THR A 841 -93.21 10.50 38.82
N GLU A 842 -93.58 11.03 39.99
CA GLU A 842 -94.68 10.51 40.81
C GLU A 842 -95.54 11.66 41.33
N ALA A 843 -96.86 11.48 41.37
CA ALA A 843 -97.80 12.43 41.93
C ALA A 843 -98.96 11.74 42.66
N GLU A 844 -99.32 12.24 43.84
CA GLU A 844 -100.33 11.65 44.72
C GLU A 844 -101.32 12.71 45.22
N LEU A 845 -102.62 12.49 44.96
CA LEU A 845 -103.73 13.40 45.27
C LEU A 845 -104.57 12.85 46.42
N PHE A 846 -104.86 13.71 47.40
CA PHE A 846 -105.85 13.46 48.46
C PHE A 846 -106.90 14.57 48.46
N VAL A 847 -108.17 14.21 48.58
CA VAL A 847 -109.32 15.12 48.72
C VAL A 847 -109.99 14.86 50.05
N LEU A 848 -110.09 15.89 50.89
CA LEU A 848 -110.61 15.82 52.26
C LEU A 848 -111.87 16.69 52.41
N ASN A 849 -112.85 16.24 53.21
CA ASN A 849 -113.98 17.09 53.59
C ASN A 849 -113.59 18.08 54.72
N ARG A 850 -114.55 18.92 55.14
CA ARG A 850 -114.36 19.93 56.20
C ARG A 850 -114.03 19.36 57.58
N GLN A 851 -114.23 18.06 57.78
CA GLN A 851 -113.95 17.32 59.00
C GLN A 851 -112.60 16.59 58.93
N GLY A 852 -111.89 16.65 57.80
CA GLY A 852 -110.62 15.96 57.57
C GLY A 852 -110.74 14.49 57.14
N GLU A 853 -111.95 14.02 56.85
CA GLU A 853 -112.21 12.68 56.34
C GLU A 853 -111.78 12.58 54.87
N LEU A 854 -111.20 11.43 54.47
CA LEU A 854 -110.76 11.17 53.10
C LEU A 854 -111.94 10.81 52.18
N ILE A 855 -112.12 11.62 51.15
CA ILE A 855 -113.24 11.54 50.19
C ILE A 855 -112.79 10.97 48.84
N TYR A 856 -111.57 11.28 48.43
CA TYR A 856 -110.96 10.71 47.23
C TYR A 856 -109.45 10.66 47.36
N HIS A 857 -108.84 9.64 46.77
CA HIS A 857 -107.40 9.43 46.69
C HIS A 857 -107.05 8.92 45.28
N SER A 858 -105.90 9.36 44.76
CA SER A 858 -105.39 8.95 43.46
C SER A 858 -103.87 9.06 43.45
N TYR A 859 -103.22 8.20 42.68
CA TYR A 859 -101.77 8.11 42.56
C TYR A 859 -101.40 7.87 41.09
N SER A 860 -100.28 8.43 40.65
CA SER A 860 -99.72 8.25 39.31
C SER A 860 -98.19 8.19 39.40
N ASP A 861 -97.60 7.09 38.94
CA ASP A 861 -96.17 6.88 38.71
C ASP A 861 -95.78 6.97 37.22
N ASP A 862 -96.79 7.15 36.36
CA ASP A 862 -96.64 7.67 35.00
C ASP A 862 -97.16 9.12 34.97
N ILE A 863 -96.33 10.05 34.51
CA ILE A 863 -96.59 11.50 34.46
C ILE A 863 -96.41 12.00 33.02
N PRO A 864 -97.39 11.76 32.14
CA PRO A 864 -97.35 12.27 30.76
C PRO A 864 -97.40 13.80 30.75
N VAL A 865 -96.38 14.41 30.14
CA VAL A 865 -96.20 15.86 30.02
C VAL A 865 -97.43 16.53 29.40
N GLU A 866 -97.85 17.67 29.98
CA GLU A 866 -99.01 18.48 29.56
C GLU A 866 -100.36 17.71 29.44
N THR A 867 -100.43 16.49 29.95
CA THR A 867 -101.62 15.63 29.88
C THR A 867 -102.34 15.59 31.24
N PRO A 868 -103.67 15.77 31.32
CA PRO A 868 -104.33 15.83 32.62
C PRO A 868 -104.39 14.47 33.33
N ILE A 869 -103.79 14.40 34.52
CA ILE A 869 -103.76 13.25 35.44
C ILE A 869 -104.62 13.49 36.69
N LEU A 870 -104.68 12.50 37.59
CA LEU A 870 -105.28 12.58 38.94
C LEU A 870 -106.71 13.17 38.94
N LYS A 871 -107.60 12.57 38.14
CA LYS A 871 -108.95 13.10 37.86
C LYS A 871 -109.97 12.67 38.91
N TRP A 872 -110.80 13.60 39.39
CA TRP A 872 -111.92 13.31 40.29
C TRP A 872 -113.24 13.91 39.77
N ASP A 873 -114.25 13.07 39.62
CA ASP A 873 -115.58 13.41 39.09
C ASP A 873 -116.59 13.90 40.16
N GLY A 874 -116.14 14.00 41.41
CA GLY A 874 -116.95 14.48 42.53
C GLY A 874 -117.81 13.40 43.20
N LYS A 875 -117.55 12.11 42.94
CA LYS A 875 -118.21 11.00 43.65
C LYS A 875 -117.44 10.49 44.85
N PHE A 876 -118.17 9.96 45.83
CA PHE A 876 -117.71 9.16 46.97
C PHE A 876 -118.69 8.00 47.18
N ASN A 877 -118.19 6.77 47.31
CA ASN A 877 -119.01 5.55 47.42
C ASN A 877 -120.16 5.47 46.37
N GLY A 878 -119.86 5.86 45.13
CA GLY A 878 -120.78 5.85 43.99
C GLY A 878 -121.81 6.98 43.94
N SER A 879 -121.95 7.80 44.99
CA SER A 879 -122.85 8.95 45.05
C SER A 879 -122.09 10.26 44.89
N TYR A 880 -122.72 11.31 44.35
CA TYR A 880 -122.12 12.65 44.34
C TYR A 880 -122.00 13.21 45.76
N VAL A 881 -120.88 13.89 46.04
CA VAL A 881 -120.65 14.52 47.35
C VAL A 881 -121.51 15.79 47.51
N PRO A 882 -121.79 16.25 48.75
CA PRO A 882 -122.47 17.51 48.98
C PRO A 882 -121.71 18.71 48.38
N SER A 883 -122.43 19.68 47.81
CA SER A 883 -121.84 20.96 47.40
C SER A 883 -121.20 21.66 48.60
N GLY A 884 -119.92 22.03 48.51
CA GLY A 884 -119.15 22.50 49.66
C GLY A 884 -117.69 22.80 49.34
N GLY A 885 -116.95 23.21 50.37
CA GLY A 885 -115.49 23.42 50.27
C GLY A 885 -114.74 22.22 50.81
N TYR A 886 -113.83 21.68 50.00
CA TYR A 886 -112.96 20.53 50.25
C TYR A 886 -111.50 20.97 50.30
N VAL A 887 -110.63 20.19 50.92
CA VAL A 887 -109.17 20.44 50.96
C VAL A 887 -108.48 19.45 50.03
N ILE A 888 -107.61 19.98 49.17
CA ILE A 888 -106.75 19.23 48.27
C ILE A 888 -105.35 19.19 48.88
N VAL A 889 -104.76 17.99 48.96
CA VAL A 889 -103.33 17.81 49.21
C VAL A 889 -102.74 17.07 48.01
N LEU A 890 -101.62 17.58 47.48
CA LEU A 890 -100.90 16.97 46.38
C LEU A 890 -99.45 16.77 46.79
N MET A 891 -98.95 15.53 46.74
CA MET A 891 -97.53 15.21 46.88
C MET A 891 -96.92 15.00 45.49
N LEU A 892 -95.71 15.50 45.26
CA LEU A 892 -94.97 15.35 44.01
C LEU A 892 -93.56 14.83 44.30
N ARG A 893 -93.07 13.82 43.56
CA ARG A 893 -91.73 13.25 43.75
C ARG A 893 -90.96 13.00 42.46
N ASN A 894 -89.64 13.02 42.58
CA ASN A 894 -88.72 12.46 41.59
C ASN A 894 -87.56 11.79 42.35
N PRO A 895 -87.53 10.45 42.49
CA PRO A 895 -86.50 9.74 43.22
C PRO A 895 -85.08 9.91 42.65
N LEU A 896 -84.94 10.01 41.31
CA LEU A 896 -83.64 10.09 40.62
C LEU A 896 -82.89 11.39 40.94
N TYR A 897 -83.62 12.50 41.10
CA TYR A 897 -83.07 13.82 41.46
C TYR A 897 -83.35 14.22 42.92
N GLY A 898 -84.01 13.35 43.69
CA GLY A 898 -84.27 13.56 45.12
C GLY A 898 -85.28 14.68 45.42
N ILE A 899 -86.30 14.85 44.58
CA ILE A 899 -87.38 15.83 44.78
C ILE A 899 -88.51 15.17 45.57
N GLU A 900 -88.99 15.82 46.62
CA GLU A 900 -90.28 15.55 47.28
C GLU A 900 -90.88 16.90 47.73
N GLU A 901 -92.04 17.27 47.19
CA GLU A 901 -92.71 18.55 47.47
C GLU A 901 -94.21 18.33 47.77
N LYS A 902 -94.74 19.06 48.75
CA LYS A 902 -96.15 19.00 49.17
C LYS A 902 -96.86 20.32 48.89
N GLN A 903 -97.94 20.25 48.12
CA GLN A 903 -98.88 21.34 47.89
C GLN A 903 -100.19 21.09 48.65
N THR A 904 -100.88 22.15 49.06
CA THR A 904 -102.19 22.06 49.74
C THR A 904 -103.04 23.28 49.40
N SER A 905 -104.30 23.06 49.02
CA SER A 905 -105.21 24.09 48.49
C SER A 905 -106.67 23.78 48.81
N SER A 906 -107.60 24.68 48.45
CA SER A 906 -109.04 24.50 48.63
C SER A 906 -109.76 24.32 47.29
N LEU A 907 -110.69 23.37 47.25
CA LEU A 907 -111.54 23.07 46.10
C LEU A 907 -113.01 23.34 46.44
N LEU A 908 -113.68 24.17 45.65
CA LEU A 908 -115.11 24.41 45.75
C LEU A 908 -115.90 23.46 44.85
N VAL A 909 -116.72 22.59 45.44
CA VAL A 909 -117.59 21.65 44.74
C VAL A 909 -118.99 22.24 44.62
N LEU A 910 -119.51 22.33 43.40
CA LEU A 910 -120.82 22.88 43.04
C LEU A 910 -121.72 21.81 42.43
N MET A 911 -123.03 21.89 42.69
CA MET A 911 -124.06 21.15 41.93
C MET A 911 -124.45 21.91 40.66
#